data_AF-A0A164VUU7-F1
#
_entry.id   AF-A0A164VUU7-F1
#
_cell.length_a   1.000
_cell.length_b   1.000
_cell.length_c   1.000
_cell.angle_alpha   90.00
_cell.angle_beta   90.00
_cell.angle_gamma   90.00
#
_symmetry.space_group_name_H-M   'P 1'
#
loop_
_entity.id
_entity.type
_entity.pdbx_description
1 polymer ?
#
loop_
_entity_poly.entity_id
_entity_poly.type
_entity_poly.pdbx_seq_one_letter_code
_entity_poly.pdbx_strand_id
1 'polypeptide(L)'
;MECTTLFFLCSCSFSFLIISSARDTLTADQIISDGETIVSARGEFEMGFFSPGGRPQNRYFGIWYKKISKGTVIWLANRETPVANGSGIVRVNSRGIMVGTNESNSVIWSSDYSRSVKNPVAQLLDNGNLVFRDGNDEQSFVWQSFDHIVDTLLPGMKFGYDLVSGIDRYFVPWKSEDDPAPGDYIHRMDRNGYPQLITRKDSVVRFRTGPWVGSQFSGIPRFDQNRIYRPSFVISKTEVYYIFDLVNVSDSAVTRLRLTPGGEWFRLVWNREKQEWTRVLTLQVTDCDSYGLCGTYGVCNVNKTPRCECMKGFDPENPDDWAAADWSNGCLRNVQLECGNGDGFLKYSGVKLPDTRWSWYNMSMSLSECRTKCLKDCNCTAYSNTDVRNGGSGCLLWFGGLHDIRGYSEDGQDLYVRMAASELVYFQSWTEDSKDSKRKKTVWFLLLLLVPAVILGLYLLYKFRKRRLHGEEIPQSNLTSEATNRNERQDLDLPLLDFLQIANATGNFSSKLGKGGFGTVYKSASKKMSSLPFSFIFLCLLSTQCLLVCSSTLQDPEIVVEDVHRSINNASRRQLGYLSCATGNPIDDCWRCQHDWEQNRYRLADCAIGFGKNAIGGKNGKIYVVTDSGNDDPVNPKPGTLRHAVIQDEPLWIIFKRDMVIKLKQELVMNSFKTIDGRGASVHIANGPCIKIHYVTNIIIHGIHIHDCKQGGNADIRDSPHHSGWWTVSDGDAVSILGGSHIWVDHCSLSSCEDGLIDAIHGSTAITISNNYMTHHDKVMLLGHSDSYTQDKNMQVTIAFNHFGEGLIQRMPRCRHGYFHVVNNDYTHWEMYAIGGSAAPTINSQGNRFLAPNLRSNKEVTKHEDAGEGEWRHWNWRSEGDLMLNGAYFRESGASSHSFARASSLNARPSSLVASMTTSSGALNCRKGSHC
;
A
#
# COMPACT_ATOMS: atom_id res chain seq x y z
N MET A 1 -23.59 -91.15 -3.38
CA MET A 1 -22.95 -91.00 -4.69
C MET A 1 -23.50 -89.74 -5.35
N GLU A 2 -22.71 -88.73 -5.70
CA GLU A 2 -21.28 -88.48 -5.39
C GLU A 2 -21.08 -86.99 -5.07
N CYS A 3 -20.05 -86.65 -4.29
CA CYS A 3 -19.82 -85.29 -3.77
C CYS A 3 -18.57 -84.66 -4.40
N THR A 4 -18.56 -84.56 -5.72
CA THR A 4 -17.33 -84.38 -6.52
C THR A 4 -17.47 -83.40 -7.70
N THR A 5 -18.37 -82.41 -7.62
CA THR A 5 -18.58 -81.44 -8.73
C THR A 5 -18.68 -79.96 -8.31
N LEU A 6 -18.38 -79.60 -7.05
CA LEU A 6 -18.49 -78.21 -6.57
C LEU A 6 -17.24 -77.67 -5.84
N PHE A 7 -16.08 -78.28 -6.06
CA PHE A 7 -14.84 -77.96 -5.32
C PHE A 7 -13.86 -77.00 -6.02
N PHE A 8 -14.24 -76.39 -7.15
CA PHE A 8 -13.33 -75.58 -7.99
C PHE A 8 -13.73 -74.10 -8.17
N LEU A 9 -14.73 -73.62 -7.43
CA LEU A 9 -15.19 -72.22 -7.48
C LEU A 9 -15.24 -71.52 -6.10
N CYS A 10 -14.64 -72.11 -5.07
CA CYS A 10 -14.68 -71.61 -3.69
C CYS A 10 -13.30 -71.21 -3.12
N SER A 11 -12.30 -71.00 -3.99
CA SER A 11 -10.90 -70.73 -3.62
C SER A 11 -10.29 -69.47 -4.26
N CYS A 12 -11.03 -68.75 -5.11
CA CYS A 12 -10.56 -67.53 -5.80
C CYS A 12 -11.26 -66.24 -5.32
N SER A 13 -11.93 -66.29 -4.17
CA SER A 13 -12.70 -65.17 -3.61
C SER A 13 -12.03 -64.46 -2.42
N PHE A 14 -10.75 -64.78 -2.13
CA PHE A 14 -9.89 -63.87 -1.37
C PHE A 14 -9.38 -62.76 -2.30
N SER A 15 -10.31 -61.90 -2.73
CA SER A 15 -9.97 -60.64 -3.39
C SER A 15 -9.05 -59.86 -2.47
N PHE A 16 -7.86 -59.50 -2.95
CA PHE A 16 -6.93 -58.68 -2.18
C PHE A 16 -7.59 -57.34 -1.84
N LEU A 17 -8.03 -57.18 -0.59
CA LEU A 17 -8.23 -55.87 0.01
C LEU A 17 -6.84 -55.25 0.19
N ILE A 18 -6.32 -54.70 -0.90
CA ILE A 18 -5.20 -53.76 -0.86
C ILE A 18 -5.75 -52.54 -0.13
N ILE A 19 -5.52 -52.50 1.19
CA ILE A 19 -5.66 -51.30 1.99
C ILE A 19 -4.53 -50.37 1.55
N SER A 20 -4.75 -49.69 0.42
CA SER A 20 -3.89 -48.61 -0.04
C SER A 20 -3.99 -47.50 1.00
N SER A 21 -3.00 -47.41 1.87
CA SER A 21 -2.82 -46.25 2.73
C SER A 21 -2.80 -45.00 1.85
N ALA A 22 -3.51 -43.96 2.27
CA ALA A 22 -3.46 -42.66 1.60
C ALA A 22 -2.04 -42.11 1.74
N ARG A 23 -1.26 -42.19 0.65
CA ARG A 23 0.07 -41.62 0.57
C ARG A 23 -0.08 -40.11 0.41
N ASP A 24 0.22 -39.40 1.49
CA ASP A 24 0.21 -37.93 1.61
C ASP A 24 1.57 -37.30 1.27
N THR A 25 2.60 -38.13 1.10
CA THR A 25 4.02 -37.77 1.11
C THR A 25 4.78 -38.26 -0.13
N LEU A 26 5.73 -37.43 -0.58
CA LEU A 26 6.63 -37.69 -1.70
C LEU A 26 8.08 -37.40 -1.27
N THR A 27 8.94 -38.42 -1.35
CA THR A 27 10.38 -38.34 -1.06
C THR A 27 11.24 -38.29 -2.33
N ALA A 28 12.54 -38.00 -2.22
CA ALA A 28 13.41 -37.80 -3.39
C ALA A 28 13.71 -39.05 -4.24
N ASP A 29 13.49 -40.25 -3.70
CA ASP A 29 13.54 -41.54 -4.41
C ASP A 29 12.29 -41.79 -5.27
N GLN A 30 11.28 -40.91 -5.22
CA GLN A 30 9.95 -41.13 -5.75
C GLN A 30 9.54 -40.09 -6.80
N ILE A 31 8.68 -40.53 -7.71
CA ILE A 31 8.09 -39.74 -8.80
C ILE A 31 6.56 -39.88 -8.69
N ILE A 32 5.81 -38.87 -9.16
CA ILE A 32 4.40 -38.97 -9.53
C ILE A 32 4.31 -38.76 -11.05
N SER A 33 3.79 -39.74 -11.77
CA SER A 33 3.57 -39.68 -13.22
C SER A 33 2.17 -39.13 -13.54
N ASP A 34 1.93 -38.72 -14.79
CA ASP A 34 0.59 -38.37 -15.24
C ASP A 34 -0.38 -39.56 -15.09
N GLY A 35 -1.50 -39.34 -14.39
CA GLY A 35 -2.45 -40.38 -13.97
C GLY A 35 -2.28 -40.87 -12.52
N GLU A 36 -1.14 -40.59 -11.86
CA GLU A 36 -0.93 -40.87 -10.44
C GLU A 36 -1.31 -39.66 -9.57
N THR A 37 -1.66 -39.91 -8.30
CA THR A 37 -2.10 -38.88 -7.34
C THR A 37 -1.55 -39.09 -5.93
N ILE A 38 -1.39 -38.01 -5.18
CA ILE A 38 -1.18 -38.03 -3.72
C ILE A 38 -2.42 -37.48 -3.01
N VAL A 39 -2.75 -38.06 -1.85
CA VAL A 39 -4.01 -37.83 -1.12
C VAL A 39 -3.70 -37.45 0.32
N SER A 40 -4.32 -36.38 0.83
CA SER A 40 -4.11 -35.92 2.22
C SER A 40 -4.52 -37.00 3.23
N ALA A 41 -3.96 -36.99 4.44
CA ALA A 41 -4.10 -38.09 5.40
C ALA A 41 -5.57 -38.50 5.74
N ARG A 42 -6.52 -37.56 5.76
CA ARG A 42 -7.97 -37.84 5.92
C ARG A 42 -8.76 -37.86 4.61
N GLY A 43 -8.08 -37.72 3.47
CA GLY A 43 -8.67 -37.73 2.13
C GLY A 43 -9.57 -36.54 1.83
N GLU A 44 -9.30 -35.38 2.43
CA GLU A 44 -10.01 -34.12 2.12
C GLU A 44 -9.54 -33.54 0.78
N PHE A 45 -8.22 -33.55 0.57
CA PHE A 45 -7.55 -33.01 -0.61
C PHE A 45 -6.76 -34.08 -1.36
N GLU A 46 -6.55 -33.82 -2.63
CA GLU A 46 -5.80 -34.67 -3.56
C GLU A 46 -5.03 -33.80 -4.53
N MET A 47 -3.85 -34.27 -4.95
CA MET A 47 -3.00 -33.59 -5.91
C MET A 47 -2.47 -34.54 -6.98
N GLY A 48 -2.29 -34.02 -8.18
CA GLY A 48 -1.90 -34.79 -9.36
C GLY A 48 -2.02 -33.94 -10.62
N PHE A 49 -1.91 -34.59 -11.78
CA PHE A 49 -2.13 -33.93 -13.07
C PHE A 49 -3.60 -33.98 -13.49
N PHE A 50 -4.14 -32.84 -13.92
CA PHE A 50 -5.49 -32.74 -14.48
C PHE A 50 -5.52 -31.85 -15.74
N SER A 51 -6.65 -31.88 -16.45
CA SER A 51 -6.94 -31.00 -17.58
C SER A 51 -8.20 -30.17 -17.29
N PRO A 52 -8.16 -28.84 -17.48
CA PRO A 52 -9.33 -27.98 -17.45
C PRO A 52 -10.38 -28.38 -18.50
N GLY A 53 -11.58 -27.82 -18.36
CA GLY A 53 -12.56 -27.79 -19.46
C GLY A 53 -11.94 -27.17 -20.71
N GLY A 54 -12.42 -27.58 -21.89
CA GLY A 54 -11.95 -27.07 -23.18
C GLY A 54 -10.51 -27.40 -23.60
N ARG A 55 -9.62 -27.87 -22.71
CA ARG A 55 -8.18 -28.10 -23.01
C ARG A 55 -7.66 -29.49 -22.62
N PRO A 56 -8.18 -30.58 -23.22
CA PRO A 56 -7.82 -31.96 -22.85
C PRO A 56 -6.36 -32.36 -23.13
N GLN A 57 -5.66 -31.67 -24.04
CA GLN A 57 -4.26 -31.96 -24.35
C GLN A 57 -3.26 -31.32 -23.37
N ASN A 58 -3.72 -30.33 -22.59
CA ASN A 58 -2.90 -29.62 -21.62
C ASN A 58 -3.07 -30.29 -20.25
N ARG A 59 -1.95 -30.54 -19.57
CA ARG A 59 -1.92 -31.08 -18.20
C ARG A 59 -1.29 -30.07 -17.26
N TYR A 60 -1.93 -29.90 -16.11
CA TYR A 60 -1.46 -29.03 -15.04
C TYR A 60 -1.40 -29.83 -13.75
N PHE A 61 -0.29 -29.73 -13.02
CA PHE A 61 -0.20 -30.24 -11.67
C PHE A 61 -0.89 -29.26 -10.71
N GLY A 62 -1.81 -29.76 -9.89
CA GLY A 62 -2.59 -28.95 -8.98
C GLY A 62 -3.20 -29.76 -7.84
N ILE A 63 -3.91 -29.06 -6.96
CA ILE A 63 -4.57 -29.63 -5.78
C ILE A 63 -6.07 -29.35 -5.89
N TRP A 64 -6.90 -30.34 -5.56
CA TRP A 64 -8.36 -30.24 -5.54
C TRP A 64 -8.98 -30.89 -4.30
N TYR A 65 -10.25 -30.56 -4.03
CA TYR A 65 -11.07 -31.27 -3.06
C TYR A 65 -11.43 -32.67 -3.57
N LYS A 66 -10.97 -33.73 -2.89
CA LYS A 66 -11.21 -35.13 -3.28
C LYS A 66 -12.67 -35.57 -3.08
N LYS A 67 -13.30 -35.09 -2.00
CA LYS A 67 -14.69 -35.43 -1.61
C LYS A 67 -15.76 -34.59 -2.33
N ILE A 68 -15.38 -33.77 -3.31
CA ILE A 68 -16.28 -32.91 -4.08
C ILE A 68 -16.35 -33.43 -5.52
N SER A 69 -17.54 -33.82 -5.94
CA SER A 69 -17.83 -34.58 -7.18
C SER A 69 -17.39 -33.95 -8.50
N LYS A 70 -16.97 -32.69 -8.51
CA LYS A 70 -16.41 -31.97 -9.67
C LYS A 70 -14.92 -31.68 -9.57
N GLY A 71 -14.18 -32.32 -8.65
CA GLY A 71 -12.72 -32.16 -8.49
C GLY A 71 -12.30 -30.70 -8.37
N THR A 72 -12.94 -29.93 -7.48
CA THR A 72 -12.75 -28.47 -7.43
C THR A 72 -11.31 -28.12 -7.06
N VAL A 73 -10.58 -27.62 -8.05
CA VAL A 73 -9.21 -27.13 -7.94
C VAL A 73 -9.15 -25.92 -6.98
N ILE A 74 -8.11 -25.91 -6.15
CA ILE A 74 -7.81 -24.85 -5.18
C ILE A 74 -6.44 -24.19 -5.44
N TRP A 75 -5.51 -24.91 -6.08
CA TRP A 75 -4.13 -24.49 -6.30
C TRP A 75 -3.52 -25.20 -7.52
N LEU A 76 -2.52 -24.56 -8.13
CA LEU A 76 -1.86 -24.97 -9.38
C LEU A 76 -0.38 -24.61 -9.36
N ALA A 77 0.47 -25.51 -9.84
CA ALA A 77 1.90 -25.29 -10.00
C ALA A 77 2.23 -24.65 -11.36
N ASN A 78 2.29 -25.46 -12.43
CA ASN A 78 2.74 -25.06 -13.77
C ASN A 78 1.66 -24.32 -14.58
N ARG A 79 0.95 -23.37 -13.96
CA ARG A 79 -0.22 -22.69 -14.57
C ARG A 79 0.09 -21.91 -15.85
N GLU A 80 1.32 -21.42 -16.00
CA GLU A 80 1.79 -20.66 -17.17
C GLU A 80 2.12 -21.59 -18.35
N THR A 81 2.78 -22.71 -18.06
CA THR A 81 3.31 -23.66 -19.06
C THR A 81 2.77 -25.07 -18.78
N PRO A 82 1.70 -25.51 -19.47
CA PRO A 82 1.20 -26.88 -19.35
C PRO A 82 2.24 -27.90 -19.82
N VAL A 83 2.13 -29.14 -19.32
CA VAL A 83 2.82 -30.30 -19.92
C VAL A 83 1.86 -31.03 -20.86
N ALA A 84 2.39 -31.76 -21.84
CA ALA A 84 1.57 -32.52 -22.77
C ALA A 84 0.95 -33.75 -22.11
N ASN A 85 -0.24 -34.16 -22.56
CA ASN A 85 -0.98 -35.32 -22.06
C ASN A 85 -0.12 -36.59 -21.99
N GLY A 86 -0.03 -37.22 -20.81
CA GLY A 86 0.77 -38.43 -20.55
C GLY A 86 2.29 -38.21 -20.37
N SER A 87 2.81 -37.00 -20.59
CA SER A 87 4.26 -36.72 -20.52
C SER A 87 4.75 -36.21 -19.15
N GLY A 88 3.81 -35.82 -18.28
CA GLY A 88 4.07 -35.11 -17.02
C GLY A 88 4.67 -35.98 -15.93
N ILE A 89 5.66 -35.43 -15.23
CA ILE A 89 6.23 -36.00 -14.00
C ILE A 89 6.39 -34.94 -12.91
N VAL A 90 6.23 -35.35 -11.65
CA VAL A 90 6.60 -34.56 -10.46
C VAL A 90 7.62 -35.33 -9.63
N ARG A 91 8.68 -34.64 -9.20
CA ARG A 91 9.79 -35.20 -8.43
C ARG A 91 10.29 -34.20 -7.40
N VAL A 92 10.84 -34.70 -6.30
CA VAL A 92 11.39 -33.89 -5.20
C VAL A 92 12.92 -33.98 -5.21
N ASN A 93 13.61 -32.89 -4.92
CA ASN A 93 15.04 -32.90 -4.64
C ASN A 93 15.34 -32.10 -3.35
N SER A 94 16.62 -31.92 -3.02
CA SER A 94 17.05 -31.17 -1.84
C SER A 94 16.66 -29.68 -1.84
N ARG A 95 16.19 -29.09 -2.94
CA ARG A 95 15.79 -27.66 -3.03
C ARG A 95 14.29 -27.41 -3.18
N GLY A 96 13.52 -28.43 -3.57
CA GLY A 96 12.07 -28.29 -3.69
C GLY A 96 11.37 -29.36 -4.49
N ILE A 97 10.12 -29.04 -4.83
CA ILE A 97 9.24 -29.80 -5.72
C ILE A 97 9.48 -29.31 -7.15
N MET A 98 9.61 -30.23 -8.11
CA MET A 98 9.75 -29.94 -9.54
C MET A 98 8.65 -30.64 -10.34
N VAL A 99 8.01 -29.90 -11.25
CA VAL A 99 7.09 -30.41 -12.28
C VAL A 99 7.80 -30.31 -13.62
N GLY A 100 7.75 -31.35 -14.44
CA GLY A 100 8.46 -31.41 -15.72
C GLY A 100 7.99 -32.55 -16.62
N THR A 101 8.81 -32.91 -17.60
CA THR A 101 8.55 -33.96 -18.59
C THR A 101 9.55 -35.11 -18.51
N ASN A 102 9.09 -36.32 -18.80
CA ASN A 102 9.91 -37.53 -18.73
C ASN A 102 11.00 -37.59 -19.83
N GLU A 103 10.64 -37.25 -21.06
CA GLU A 103 11.47 -37.46 -22.27
C GLU A 103 12.74 -36.60 -22.34
N SER A 104 12.75 -35.46 -21.66
CA SER A 104 13.79 -34.42 -21.78
C SER A 104 14.43 -34.04 -20.44
N ASN A 105 13.95 -34.61 -19.33
CA ASN A 105 14.32 -34.23 -17.95
C ASN A 105 14.15 -32.73 -17.61
N SER A 106 13.51 -31.94 -18.49
CA SER A 106 13.31 -30.50 -18.32
C SER A 106 12.34 -30.18 -17.21
N VAL A 107 12.74 -29.28 -16.32
CA VAL A 107 11.88 -28.68 -15.28
C VAL A 107 11.09 -27.54 -15.92
N ILE A 108 9.78 -27.55 -15.73
CA ILE A 108 8.82 -26.58 -16.29
C ILE A 108 8.26 -25.68 -15.19
N TRP A 109 8.19 -26.18 -13.96
CA TRP A 109 7.93 -25.39 -12.76
C TRP A 109 8.71 -25.99 -11.58
N SER A 110 9.16 -25.15 -10.65
CA SER A 110 9.79 -25.60 -9.41
C SER A 110 9.55 -24.63 -8.25
N SER A 111 9.45 -25.17 -7.04
CA SER A 111 9.45 -24.40 -5.79
C SER A 111 10.87 -24.01 -5.33
N ASP A 112 11.80 -23.76 -6.27
CA ASP A 112 13.26 -23.80 -6.02
C ASP A 112 13.67 -22.78 -4.94
N TYR A 113 14.08 -23.29 -3.78
CA TYR A 113 14.41 -22.49 -2.61
C TYR A 113 15.92 -22.48 -2.35
N SER A 114 16.45 -21.33 -1.93
CA SER A 114 17.90 -21.10 -1.82
C SER A 114 18.61 -21.98 -0.77
N ARG A 115 17.86 -22.62 0.14
CA ARG A 115 18.37 -23.51 1.18
C ARG A 115 18.12 -24.97 0.82
N SER A 116 19.19 -25.75 0.76
CA SER A 116 19.09 -27.20 0.55
C SER A 116 18.77 -27.96 1.85
N VAL A 117 17.83 -28.88 1.74
CA VAL A 117 17.27 -29.78 2.77
C VAL A 117 18.02 -31.11 2.76
N LYS A 118 18.18 -31.77 3.91
CA LYS A 118 18.92 -33.05 4.01
C LYS A 118 18.04 -34.24 3.67
N ASN A 119 16.88 -34.34 4.31
CA ASN A 119 15.88 -35.37 4.03
C ASN A 119 14.66 -34.69 3.37
N PRO A 120 14.70 -34.34 2.07
CA PRO A 120 13.63 -33.58 1.43
C PRO A 120 12.31 -34.37 1.34
N VAL A 121 11.25 -33.82 1.91
CA VAL A 121 9.88 -34.38 1.87
C VAL A 121 8.91 -33.30 1.38
N ALA A 122 8.09 -33.65 0.40
CA ALA A 122 6.88 -32.90 0.08
C ALA A 122 5.65 -33.61 0.68
N GLN A 123 4.72 -32.86 1.28
CA GLN A 123 3.56 -33.41 1.99
C GLN A 123 2.29 -32.59 1.76
N LEU A 124 1.18 -33.27 1.42
CA LEU A 124 -0.14 -32.65 1.26
C LEU A 124 -0.95 -32.73 2.56
N LEU A 125 -1.07 -31.61 3.26
CA LEU A 125 -1.78 -31.50 4.53
C LEU A 125 -3.31 -31.44 4.33
N ASP A 126 -4.08 -31.87 5.33
CA ASP A 126 -5.55 -31.90 5.31
C ASP A 126 -6.26 -30.53 5.28
N ASN A 127 -5.52 -29.42 5.31
CA ASN A 127 -6.05 -28.08 5.03
C ASN A 127 -5.90 -27.68 3.55
N GLY A 128 -5.24 -28.51 2.73
CA GLY A 128 -4.94 -28.23 1.31
C GLY A 128 -3.58 -27.57 1.09
N ASN A 129 -2.78 -27.38 2.15
CA ASN A 129 -1.42 -26.84 2.03
C ASN A 129 -0.46 -27.97 1.61
N LEU A 130 0.24 -27.77 0.49
CA LEU A 130 1.34 -28.63 0.06
C LEU A 130 2.63 -27.99 0.58
N VAL A 131 3.30 -28.67 1.53
CA VAL A 131 4.51 -28.17 2.17
C VAL A 131 5.74 -28.94 1.68
N PHE A 132 6.88 -28.27 1.65
CA PHE A 132 8.21 -28.86 1.45
C PHE A 132 9.06 -28.59 2.70
N ARG A 133 9.62 -29.65 3.29
CA ARG A 133 10.30 -29.63 4.60
C ARG A 133 11.41 -30.67 4.68
N ASP A 134 12.18 -30.61 5.76
CA ASP A 134 13.06 -31.72 6.14
C ASP A 134 12.24 -32.82 6.82
N GLY A 135 12.50 -34.08 6.50
CA GLY A 135 11.88 -35.23 7.15
C GLY A 135 12.19 -35.33 8.64
N ASN A 136 13.29 -34.70 9.09
CA ASN A 136 13.69 -34.63 10.49
C ASN A 136 13.10 -33.42 11.25
N ASP A 137 12.46 -32.47 10.55
CA ASP A 137 11.84 -31.28 11.14
C ASP A 137 10.39 -31.16 10.66
N GLU A 138 9.46 -31.54 11.54
CA GLU A 138 8.02 -31.47 11.25
C GLU A 138 7.42 -30.09 11.54
N GLN A 139 8.17 -29.17 12.15
CA GLN A 139 7.67 -27.85 12.58
C GLN A 139 8.11 -26.71 11.66
N SER A 140 9.20 -26.88 10.90
CA SER A 140 9.68 -25.88 9.95
C SER A 140 9.35 -26.26 8.49
N PHE A 141 8.61 -25.38 7.80
CA PHE A 141 8.40 -25.49 6.36
C PHE A 141 9.42 -24.60 5.63
N VAL A 142 10.05 -25.16 4.59
CA VAL A 142 11.01 -24.45 3.72
C VAL A 142 10.29 -23.76 2.56
N TRP A 143 9.19 -24.36 2.09
CA TRP A 143 8.26 -23.78 1.12
C TRP A 143 6.85 -24.33 1.37
N GLN A 144 5.80 -23.58 1.00
CA GLN A 144 4.41 -24.03 1.10
C GLN A 144 3.49 -23.41 0.04
N SER A 145 2.49 -24.15 -0.45
CA SER A 145 1.54 -23.65 -1.46
C SER A 145 0.66 -22.52 -0.97
N PHE A 146 0.40 -22.42 0.34
CA PHE A 146 -0.37 -21.35 0.96
C PHE A 146 0.26 -19.95 0.83
N ASP A 147 1.56 -19.86 0.53
CA ASP A 147 2.23 -18.59 0.24
C ASP A 147 2.05 -18.14 -1.24
N HIS A 148 1.61 -19.03 -2.13
CA HIS A 148 1.48 -18.80 -3.58
C HIS A 148 0.02 -18.95 -4.03
N ILE A 149 -0.81 -17.97 -3.73
CA ILE A 149 -2.26 -18.04 -3.95
C ILE A 149 -2.61 -17.90 -5.44
N VAL A 150 -3.59 -18.68 -5.91
CA VAL A 150 -4.10 -18.65 -7.30
C VAL A 150 -5.36 -17.78 -7.37
N ASP A 151 -6.55 -18.41 -7.42
CA ASP A 151 -7.86 -17.73 -7.50
C ASP A 151 -8.69 -17.85 -6.21
N THR A 152 -8.23 -18.69 -5.26
CA THR A 152 -9.06 -19.26 -4.18
C THR A 152 -8.40 -19.06 -2.81
N LEU A 153 -9.20 -18.68 -1.79
CA LEU A 153 -8.78 -18.63 -0.38
C LEU A 153 -9.59 -19.63 0.46
N LEU A 154 -8.89 -20.46 1.22
CA LEU A 154 -9.42 -21.50 2.11
C LEU A 154 -9.37 -21.06 3.58
N PRO A 155 -10.07 -21.75 4.49
CA PRO A 155 -9.92 -21.53 5.93
C PRO A 155 -8.45 -21.69 6.36
N GLY A 156 -7.95 -20.79 7.20
CA GLY A 156 -6.57 -20.81 7.69
C GLY A 156 -5.50 -20.26 6.73
N MET A 157 -5.83 -19.91 5.48
CA MET A 157 -4.88 -19.23 4.57
C MET A 157 -4.72 -17.75 4.93
N LYS A 158 -3.46 -17.26 4.98
CA LYS A 158 -3.15 -15.83 5.11
C LYS A 158 -3.20 -15.15 3.74
N PHE A 159 -3.95 -14.06 3.61
CA PHE A 159 -3.95 -13.18 2.44
C PHE A 159 -3.33 -11.83 2.81
N GLY A 160 -2.16 -11.51 2.25
CA GLY A 160 -1.34 -10.35 2.63
C GLY A 160 0.12 -10.70 2.86
N TYR A 161 0.83 -9.80 3.54
CA TYR A 161 2.29 -9.81 3.63
C TYR A 161 2.81 -10.46 4.92
N ASP A 162 3.88 -11.22 4.78
CA ASP A 162 4.89 -11.39 5.82
C ASP A 162 5.98 -10.31 5.60
N LEU A 163 6.27 -9.53 6.63
CA LEU A 163 7.22 -8.41 6.61
C LEU A 163 8.65 -8.84 6.99
N VAL A 164 8.83 -10.08 7.45
CA VAL A 164 10.12 -10.66 7.87
C VAL A 164 10.72 -11.50 6.75
N SER A 165 9.90 -12.30 6.06
CA SER A 165 10.32 -13.07 4.87
C SER A 165 10.14 -12.33 3.54
N GLY A 166 9.39 -11.23 3.53
CA GLY A 166 9.05 -10.48 2.32
C GLY A 166 7.90 -11.09 1.49
N ILE A 167 7.38 -12.25 1.89
CA ILE A 167 6.34 -12.98 1.13
C ILE A 167 5.04 -12.18 1.05
N ASP A 168 4.71 -11.74 -0.16
CA ASP A 168 3.43 -11.13 -0.53
C ASP A 168 2.47 -12.18 -1.11
N ARG A 169 1.38 -12.45 -0.39
CA ARG A 169 0.35 -13.41 -0.80
C ARG A 169 -0.79 -12.64 -1.45
N TYR A 170 -0.96 -12.80 -2.76
CA TYR A 170 -1.96 -12.11 -3.56
C TYR A 170 -2.61 -13.04 -4.58
N PHE A 171 -3.77 -12.63 -5.12
CA PHE A 171 -4.49 -13.43 -6.12
C PHE A 171 -4.21 -12.96 -7.53
N VAL A 172 -4.08 -13.93 -8.43
CA VAL A 172 -4.19 -13.75 -9.87
C VAL A 172 -5.15 -14.84 -10.36
N PRO A 173 -6.39 -14.51 -10.79
CA PRO A 173 -7.37 -15.52 -11.14
C PRO A 173 -6.95 -16.23 -12.43
N TRP A 174 -7.74 -17.23 -12.81
CA TRP A 174 -7.62 -17.87 -14.11
C TRP A 174 -7.95 -16.87 -15.22
N LYS A 175 -7.38 -17.06 -16.43
CA LYS A 175 -7.61 -16.22 -17.60
C LYS A 175 -9.02 -16.41 -18.19
N SER A 176 -9.57 -17.61 -18.05
CA SER A 176 -11.00 -17.91 -18.22
C SER A 176 -11.36 -19.12 -17.35
N GLU A 177 -12.63 -19.52 -17.30
CA GLU A 177 -13.04 -20.73 -16.57
C GLU A 177 -12.42 -22.03 -17.14
N ASP A 178 -11.96 -22.00 -18.40
CA ASP A 178 -11.30 -23.10 -19.12
C ASP A 178 -9.77 -22.88 -19.29
N ASP A 179 -9.20 -21.77 -18.78
CA ASP A 179 -7.79 -21.41 -18.93
C ASP A 179 -7.14 -20.99 -17.60
N PRO A 180 -6.42 -21.90 -16.91
CA PRO A 180 -5.80 -21.63 -15.62
C PRO A 180 -4.57 -20.71 -15.70
N ALA A 181 -4.13 -20.30 -16.89
CA ALA A 181 -3.08 -19.29 -17.05
C ALA A 181 -3.39 -18.00 -16.25
N PRO A 182 -2.39 -17.18 -15.91
CA PRO A 182 -2.59 -15.88 -15.30
C PRO A 182 -3.57 -15.00 -16.10
N GLY A 183 -4.63 -14.53 -15.45
CA GLY A 183 -5.56 -13.54 -15.99
C GLY A 183 -5.20 -12.09 -15.65
N ASP A 184 -5.84 -11.14 -16.33
CA ASP A 184 -5.53 -9.70 -16.31
C ASP A 184 -5.76 -8.99 -14.95
N TYR A 185 -6.43 -9.65 -14.02
CA TYR A 185 -6.81 -9.09 -12.72
C TYR A 185 -5.82 -9.48 -11.62
N ILE A 186 -5.55 -8.55 -10.70
CA ILE A 186 -4.72 -8.79 -9.51
C ILE A 186 -5.49 -8.28 -8.29
N HIS A 187 -5.70 -9.13 -7.28
CA HIS A 187 -6.20 -8.68 -5.97
C HIS A 187 -5.10 -8.78 -4.93
N ARG A 188 -4.59 -7.61 -4.52
CA ARG A 188 -3.42 -7.44 -3.66
C ARG A 188 -3.81 -6.63 -2.43
N MET A 189 -3.10 -6.84 -1.31
CA MET A 189 -3.17 -5.90 -0.20
C MET A 189 -2.36 -4.65 -0.54
N ASP A 190 -2.97 -3.48 -0.37
CA ASP A 190 -2.30 -2.19 -0.44
C ASP A 190 -1.95 -1.73 0.98
N ARG A 191 -0.67 -1.45 1.21
CA ARG A 191 -0.09 -1.08 2.51
C ARG A 191 0.19 0.42 2.65
N ASN A 192 -0.21 1.24 1.69
CA ASN A 192 -0.07 2.70 1.78
C ASN A 192 -1.09 3.24 2.80
N GLY A 193 -0.62 3.99 3.79
CA GLY A 193 -1.48 4.45 4.89
C GLY A 193 -2.04 3.28 5.72
N TYR A 194 -3.35 3.27 5.96
CA TYR A 194 -4.01 2.13 6.62
C TYR A 194 -4.24 0.98 5.63
N PRO A 195 -3.80 -0.27 5.94
CA PRO A 195 -3.90 -1.40 5.01
C PRO A 195 -5.33 -1.73 4.55
N GLN A 196 -5.49 -1.93 3.25
CA GLN A 196 -6.78 -2.26 2.61
C GLN A 196 -6.59 -3.20 1.42
N LEU A 197 -7.68 -3.77 0.92
CA LEU A 197 -7.66 -4.77 -0.16
C LEU A 197 -8.17 -4.16 -1.48
N ILE A 198 -7.43 -4.36 -2.57
CA ILE A 198 -7.66 -3.70 -3.86
C ILE A 198 -7.61 -4.71 -5.01
N THR A 199 -8.67 -4.77 -5.83
CA THR A 199 -8.63 -5.42 -7.15
C THR A 199 -8.24 -4.41 -8.22
N ARG A 200 -7.18 -4.70 -8.96
CA ARG A 200 -6.82 -4.02 -10.20
C ARG A 200 -7.11 -4.91 -11.41
N LYS A 201 -7.34 -4.29 -12.56
CA LYS A 201 -7.07 -4.89 -13.87
C LYS A 201 -5.95 -4.07 -14.49
N ASP A 202 -4.87 -4.71 -14.90
CA ASP A 202 -3.63 -4.02 -15.30
C ASP A 202 -3.19 -3.02 -14.19
N SER A 203 -2.82 -1.80 -14.53
CA SER A 203 -2.55 -0.73 -13.54
C SER A 203 -3.81 -0.16 -12.87
N VAL A 204 -5.00 -0.34 -13.47
CA VAL A 204 -6.24 0.38 -13.13
C VAL A 204 -6.96 -0.27 -11.96
N VAL A 205 -7.25 0.51 -10.91
CA VAL A 205 -8.09 0.03 -9.79
C VAL A 205 -9.53 -0.14 -10.27
N ARG A 206 -10.13 -1.31 -9.99
CA ARG A 206 -11.52 -1.65 -10.39
C ARG A 206 -12.44 -1.81 -9.19
N PHE A 207 -11.96 -2.42 -8.10
CA PHE A 207 -12.71 -2.60 -6.87
C PHE A 207 -11.80 -2.40 -5.65
N ARG A 208 -12.38 -1.91 -4.55
CA ARG A 208 -11.72 -1.71 -3.26
C ARG A 208 -12.63 -2.20 -2.16
N THR A 209 -12.18 -3.21 -1.40
CA THR A 209 -12.93 -3.80 -0.28
C THR A 209 -13.05 -2.84 0.92
N GLY A 210 -12.19 -1.82 0.96
CA GLY A 210 -12.10 -0.83 2.03
C GLY A 210 -11.16 -1.24 3.17
N PRO A 211 -10.83 -0.32 4.09
CA PRO A 211 -10.10 -0.65 5.32
C PRO A 211 -10.89 -1.60 6.22
N TRP A 212 -10.16 -2.37 7.03
CA TRP A 212 -10.73 -3.12 8.14
C TRP A 212 -11.26 -2.16 9.23
N VAL A 213 -12.37 -2.53 9.87
CA VAL A 213 -13.07 -1.72 10.88
C VAL A 213 -13.38 -2.49 12.17
N GLY A 214 -12.55 -3.47 12.50
CA GLY A 214 -12.62 -4.26 13.74
C GLY A 214 -13.28 -5.63 13.60
N SER A 215 -14.36 -5.74 12.80
CA SER A 215 -15.10 -7.00 12.56
C SER A 215 -15.18 -7.44 11.09
N GLN A 216 -14.98 -6.51 10.15
CA GLN A 216 -15.11 -6.70 8.71
C GLN A 216 -14.35 -5.57 7.97
N PHE A 217 -14.34 -5.62 6.63
CA PHE A 217 -13.91 -4.49 5.79
C PHE A 217 -15.08 -3.55 5.51
N SER A 218 -14.82 -2.24 5.44
CA SER A 218 -15.87 -1.20 5.36
C SER A 218 -16.71 -1.19 4.08
N GLY A 219 -16.26 -1.83 3.00
CA GLY A 219 -17.02 -2.05 1.77
C GLY A 219 -17.91 -3.29 1.79
N ILE A 220 -17.78 -4.15 2.81
CA ILE A 220 -18.64 -5.33 3.00
C ILE A 220 -19.73 -4.94 4.02
N PRO A 221 -21.04 -5.11 3.71
CA PRO A 221 -22.11 -4.88 4.69
C PRO A 221 -22.06 -5.91 5.83
N ARG A 222 -22.66 -5.58 6.98
CA ARG A 222 -22.81 -6.47 8.14
C ARG A 222 -23.73 -7.63 7.79
N PHE A 223 -23.26 -8.83 8.12
CA PHE A 223 -24.08 -10.04 8.12
C PHE A 223 -24.27 -10.46 9.57
N ASP A 224 -25.35 -9.98 10.18
CA ASP A 224 -25.57 -10.01 11.64
C ASP A 224 -25.46 -11.40 12.30
N GLN A 225 -25.56 -12.48 11.52
CA GLN A 225 -25.34 -13.85 12.00
C GLN A 225 -24.51 -14.69 11.03
N ASN A 226 -23.27 -14.27 10.72
CA ASN A 226 -22.31 -15.15 10.06
C ASN A 226 -21.90 -16.32 11.01
N ARG A 227 -22.60 -17.45 10.88
CA ARG A 227 -22.35 -18.70 11.62
C ARG A 227 -21.35 -19.64 10.95
N ILE A 228 -20.83 -19.29 9.77
CA ILE A 228 -19.99 -20.20 8.95
C ILE A 228 -18.51 -19.94 9.21
N TYR A 229 -18.07 -18.68 9.11
CA TYR A 229 -16.66 -18.32 9.24
C TYR A 229 -16.42 -17.10 10.14
N ARG A 230 -15.27 -17.08 10.82
CA ARG A 230 -14.77 -15.94 11.59
C ARG A 230 -13.69 -15.23 10.76
N PRO A 231 -13.96 -14.04 10.19
CA PRO A 231 -12.92 -13.23 9.58
C PRO A 231 -12.05 -12.58 10.65
N SER A 232 -10.74 -12.50 10.39
CA SER A 232 -9.78 -11.75 11.20
C SER A 232 -8.83 -10.94 10.30
N PHE A 233 -8.35 -9.81 10.81
CA PHE A 233 -7.33 -9.00 10.16
C PHE A 233 -6.23 -8.69 11.16
N VAL A 234 -4.99 -9.02 10.80
CA VAL A 234 -3.80 -8.84 11.64
C VAL A 234 -2.97 -7.73 11.03
N ILE A 235 -2.57 -6.76 11.88
CA ILE A 235 -1.56 -5.75 11.57
C ILE A 235 -0.54 -5.80 12.70
N SER A 236 0.69 -6.23 12.42
CA SER A 236 1.79 -6.28 13.38
C SER A 236 3.07 -5.67 12.80
N LYS A 237 4.18 -5.76 13.54
CA LYS A 237 5.52 -5.41 13.02
C LYS A 237 6.12 -6.49 12.11
N THR A 238 5.53 -7.69 12.09
CA THR A 238 6.07 -8.87 11.38
C THR A 238 5.15 -9.34 10.25
N GLU A 239 3.85 -9.09 10.32
CA GLU A 239 2.88 -9.58 9.32
C GLU A 239 1.69 -8.60 9.20
N VAL A 240 1.11 -8.52 8.00
CA VAL A 240 -0.16 -7.81 7.75
C VAL A 240 -1.03 -8.64 6.81
N TYR A 241 -2.10 -9.25 7.33
CA TYR A 241 -2.91 -10.20 6.56
C TYR A 241 -4.38 -10.29 7.00
N TYR A 242 -5.22 -10.64 6.04
CA TYR A 242 -6.55 -11.20 6.24
C TYR A 242 -6.47 -12.72 6.41
N ILE A 243 -7.31 -13.29 7.25
CA ILE A 243 -7.51 -14.73 7.40
C ILE A 243 -8.99 -14.98 7.74
N PHE A 244 -9.49 -16.19 7.48
CA PHE A 244 -10.75 -16.63 8.06
C PHE A 244 -10.68 -18.08 8.51
N ASP A 245 -11.37 -18.39 9.61
CA ASP A 245 -11.46 -19.72 10.20
C ASP A 245 -12.92 -20.19 10.21
N LEU A 246 -13.18 -21.49 10.35
CA LEU A 246 -14.55 -22.01 10.50
C LEU A 246 -15.04 -21.83 11.95
N VAL A 247 -16.31 -21.46 12.14
CA VAL A 247 -16.87 -21.23 13.49
C VAL A 247 -17.13 -22.55 14.22
N ASN A 248 -17.74 -23.53 13.54
CA ASN A 248 -18.01 -24.87 14.07
C ASN A 248 -17.31 -25.92 13.19
N VAL A 249 -16.32 -26.62 13.74
CA VAL A 249 -15.54 -27.64 13.01
C VAL A 249 -16.32 -28.96 12.83
N SER A 250 -17.19 -29.30 13.78
CA SER A 250 -17.90 -30.59 13.87
C SER A 250 -18.94 -30.84 12.77
N ASP A 251 -19.59 -29.78 12.26
CA ASP A 251 -20.57 -29.83 11.16
C ASP A 251 -20.04 -29.11 9.91
N SER A 252 -18.71 -29.14 9.71
CA SER A 252 -18.00 -28.22 8.82
C SER A 252 -18.59 -28.08 7.41
N ALA A 253 -19.20 -26.91 7.17
CA ALA A 253 -19.58 -26.45 5.85
C ALA A 253 -18.32 -26.05 5.08
N VAL A 254 -18.00 -26.76 3.99
CA VAL A 254 -16.84 -26.45 3.16
C VAL A 254 -17.09 -25.11 2.46
N THR A 255 -16.23 -24.11 2.72
CA THR A 255 -16.35 -22.77 2.13
C THR A 255 -15.01 -22.24 1.68
N ARG A 256 -15.04 -21.48 0.59
CA ARG A 256 -13.89 -20.75 0.03
C ARG A 256 -14.31 -19.37 -0.47
N LEU A 257 -13.38 -18.43 -0.51
CA LEU A 257 -13.50 -17.24 -1.36
C LEU A 257 -12.89 -17.58 -2.74
N ARG A 258 -13.45 -17.01 -3.81
CA ARG A 258 -12.90 -17.10 -5.16
C ARG A 258 -12.96 -15.75 -5.87
N LEU A 259 -11.87 -15.39 -6.55
CA LEU A 259 -11.81 -14.31 -7.54
C LEU A 259 -12.09 -14.90 -8.94
N THR A 260 -13.09 -14.39 -9.66
CA THR A 260 -13.41 -14.85 -11.02
C THR A 260 -12.42 -14.28 -12.05
N PRO A 261 -12.32 -14.86 -13.26
CA PRO A 261 -11.63 -14.24 -14.40
C PRO A 261 -12.14 -12.82 -14.74
N GLY A 262 -13.39 -12.50 -14.39
CA GLY A 262 -13.98 -11.15 -14.51
C GLY A 262 -13.62 -10.18 -13.37
N GLY A 263 -12.83 -10.62 -12.38
CA GLY A 263 -12.43 -9.82 -11.23
C GLY A 263 -13.47 -9.74 -10.09
N GLU A 264 -14.54 -10.54 -10.15
CA GLU A 264 -15.58 -10.57 -9.12
C GLU A 264 -15.18 -11.45 -7.93
N TRP A 265 -15.58 -11.05 -6.73
CA TRP A 265 -15.34 -11.80 -5.51
C TRP A 265 -16.61 -12.51 -5.02
N PHE A 266 -16.57 -13.84 -5.00
CA PHE A 266 -17.64 -14.68 -4.46
C PHE A 266 -17.18 -15.43 -3.21
N ARG A 267 -18.05 -15.55 -2.19
CA ARG A 267 -17.95 -16.66 -1.21
C ARG A 267 -18.83 -17.81 -1.66
N LEU A 268 -18.21 -18.97 -1.75
CA LEU A 268 -18.85 -20.22 -2.13
C LEU A 268 -18.96 -21.13 -0.90
N VAL A 269 -20.08 -21.84 -0.77
CA VAL A 269 -20.32 -22.89 0.23
C VAL A 269 -20.77 -24.14 -0.50
N TRP A 270 -20.20 -25.30 -0.18
CA TRP A 270 -20.56 -26.57 -0.80
C TRP A 270 -21.89 -27.08 -0.25
N ASN A 271 -22.91 -27.17 -1.12
CA ASN A 271 -24.17 -27.81 -0.80
C ASN A 271 -24.04 -29.33 -1.03
N ARG A 272 -24.06 -30.10 0.07
CA ARG A 272 -23.88 -31.57 0.04
C ARG A 272 -25.06 -32.31 -0.60
N GLU A 273 -26.28 -31.77 -0.51
CA GLU A 273 -27.49 -32.38 -1.07
C GLU A 273 -27.53 -32.22 -2.60
N LYS A 274 -27.27 -31.00 -3.07
CA LYS A 274 -27.29 -30.65 -4.50
C LYS A 274 -26.00 -30.97 -5.25
N GLN A 275 -24.90 -31.25 -4.54
CA GLN A 275 -23.57 -31.43 -5.14
C GLN A 275 -23.13 -30.21 -5.97
N GLU A 276 -23.34 -28.99 -5.43
CA GLU A 276 -22.98 -27.73 -6.09
C GLU A 276 -22.36 -26.70 -5.12
N TRP A 277 -21.56 -25.78 -5.67
CA TRP A 277 -21.08 -24.60 -4.95
C TRP A 277 -22.16 -23.51 -4.96
N THR A 278 -22.85 -23.33 -3.83
CA THR A 278 -23.79 -22.23 -3.64
C THR A 278 -23.02 -20.93 -3.37
N ARG A 279 -23.29 -19.88 -4.17
CA ARG A 279 -22.77 -18.52 -3.94
C ARG A 279 -23.58 -17.86 -2.82
N VAL A 280 -22.97 -17.75 -1.63
CA VAL A 280 -23.62 -17.16 -0.44
C VAL A 280 -23.29 -15.68 -0.23
N LEU A 281 -22.25 -15.18 -0.89
CA LEU A 281 -21.89 -13.76 -0.90
C LEU A 281 -21.29 -13.38 -2.25
N THR A 282 -21.61 -12.17 -2.70
CA THR A 282 -20.89 -11.44 -3.75
C THR A 282 -20.44 -10.11 -3.14
N LEU A 283 -19.19 -9.68 -3.36
CA LEU A 283 -18.70 -8.41 -2.82
C LEU A 283 -19.08 -7.23 -3.72
N GLN A 284 -18.89 -7.34 -5.03
CA GLN A 284 -19.34 -6.36 -6.01
C GLN A 284 -20.80 -6.62 -6.39
N VAL A 285 -21.74 -5.99 -5.69
CA VAL A 285 -23.18 -6.19 -5.92
C VAL A 285 -23.75 -5.12 -6.86
N THR A 286 -23.12 -3.95 -6.92
CA THR A 286 -23.65 -2.75 -7.58
C THR A 286 -22.55 -1.93 -8.26
N ASP A 287 -22.94 -1.07 -9.19
CA ASP A 287 -22.08 -0.03 -9.77
C ASP A 287 -21.35 0.80 -8.70
N CYS A 288 -21.99 1.13 -7.57
CA CYS A 288 -21.37 1.79 -6.40
C CYS A 288 -20.23 0.99 -5.72
N ASP A 289 -19.93 -0.23 -6.15
CA ASP A 289 -18.72 -0.97 -5.75
C ASP A 289 -17.55 -0.73 -6.71
N SER A 290 -17.81 -0.20 -7.92
CA SER A 290 -16.79 0.22 -8.88
C SER A 290 -15.98 1.37 -8.31
N TYR A 291 -14.65 1.21 -8.31
CA TYR A 291 -13.78 2.15 -7.61
C TYR A 291 -13.92 3.59 -8.13
N GLY A 292 -14.31 4.50 -7.24
CA GLY A 292 -14.28 5.94 -7.49
C GLY A 292 -15.40 6.50 -8.37
N LEU A 293 -16.53 5.80 -8.53
CA LEU A 293 -17.63 6.17 -9.45
C LEU A 293 -18.15 7.62 -9.30
N CYS A 294 -18.06 8.22 -8.12
CA CYS A 294 -18.53 9.59 -7.83
C CYS A 294 -17.41 10.63 -7.66
N GLY A 295 -16.19 10.32 -8.13
CA GLY A 295 -15.05 11.23 -8.06
C GLY A 295 -14.63 11.59 -6.62
N THR A 296 -14.11 12.80 -6.47
CA THR A 296 -13.66 13.39 -5.19
C THR A 296 -14.84 13.92 -4.38
N TYR A 297 -14.92 13.62 -3.07
CA TYR A 297 -15.98 14.08 -2.14
C TYR A 297 -17.44 13.75 -2.53
N GLY A 298 -17.67 13.01 -3.60
CA GLY A 298 -18.96 12.42 -3.94
C GLY A 298 -19.21 11.11 -3.18
N VAL A 299 -20.49 10.80 -2.94
CA VAL A 299 -20.95 9.58 -2.28
C VAL A 299 -21.89 8.82 -3.21
N CYS A 300 -21.59 7.54 -3.46
CA CYS A 300 -22.46 6.68 -4.26
C CYS A 300 -23.55 6.05 -3.40
N ASN A 301 -24.81 6.25 -3.76
CA ASN A 301 -25.98 5.75 -3.06
C ASN A 301 -26.91 5.01 -4.02
N VAL A 302 -27.01 3.68 -3.83
CA VAL A 302 -27.81 2.80 -4.70
C VAL A 302 -29.32 3.06 -4.62
N ASN A 303 -29.78 3.78 -3.60
CA ASN A 303 -31.18 4.13 -3.38
C ASN A 303 -31.52 5.54 -3.91
N LYS A 304 -30.64 6.15 -4.71
CA LYS A 304 -30.83 7.50 -5.28
C LYS A 304 -30.71 7.52 -6.81
N THR A 305 -31.26 8.56 -7.41
CA THR A 305 -31.15 8.84 -8.85
C THR A 305 -31.04 10.36 -9.02
N PRO A 306 -29.88 10.90 -9.48
CA PRO A 306 -28.62 10.20 -9.79
C PRO A 306 -28.05 9.44 -8.58
N ARG A 307 -27.18 8.45 -8.85
CA ARG A 307 -26.57 7.62 -7.78
C ARG A 307 -25.49 8.37 -7.00
N CYS A 308 -24.81 9.31 -7.64
CA CYS A 308 -23.80 10.15 -7.01
C CYS A 308 -24.43 11.44 -6.47
N GLU A 309 -24.08 11.77 -5.22
CA GLU A 309 -24.38 13.05 -4.60
C GLU A 309 -23.12 13.63 -3.95
N CYS A 310 -22.95 14.96 -3.98
CA CYS A 310 -21.88 15.61 -3.24
C CYS A 310 -22.12 15.55 -1.72
N MET A 311 -21.03 15.53 -0.96
CA MET A 311 -21.09 15.79 0.48
C MET A 311 -21.68 17.20 0.77
N LYS A 312 -22.34 17.38 1.91
CA LYS A 312 -22.88 18.69 2.32
C LYS A 312 -21.74 19.68 2.59
N GLY A 313 -21.84 20.87 2.01
CA GLY A 313 -20.74 21.84 1.95
C GLY A 313 -19.77 21.60 0.77
N PHE A 314 -20.19 20.75 -0.18
CA PHE A 314 -19.51 20.52 -1.44
C PHE A 314 -20.54 20.54 -2.58
N ASP A 315 -20.16 21.15 -3.70
CA ASP A 315 -20.93 21.21 -4.95
C ASP A 315 -20.09 20.62 -6.09
N PRO A 316 -20.71 20.16 -7.22
CA PRO A 316 -19.98 19.55 -8.33
C PRO A 316 -18.89 20.46 -8.92
N GLU A 317 -17.73 19.90 -9.26
CA GLU A 317 -16.64 20.68 -9.89
C GLU A 317 -17.06 21.22 -11.26
N ASN A 318 -17.78 20.41 -12.05
CA ASN A 318 -18.48 20.85 -13.25
C ASN A 318 -19.96 20.45 -13.16
N PRO A 319 -20.89 21.41 -12.99
CA PRO A 319 -22.32 21.15 -12.94
C PRO A 319 -22.90 20.54 -14.24
N ASP A 320 -22.35 20.87 -15.41
CA ASP A 320 -22.86 20.38 -16.70
C ASP A 320 -22.52 18.90 -16.91
N ASP A 321 -21.27 18.50 -16.61
CA ASP A 321 -20.86 17.09 -16.59
C ASP A 321 -21.72 16.29 -15.59
N TRP A 322 -21.92 16.84 -14.40
CA TRP A 322 -22.69 16.20 -13.33
C TRP A 322 -24.16 16.00 -13.71
N ALA A 323 -24.75 16.94 -14.45
CA ALA A 323 -26.08 16.84 -15.02
C ALA A 323 -26.16 15.85 -16.20
N ALA A 324 -25.08 15.71 -16.98
CA ALA A 324 -24.90 14.66 -17.99
C ALA A 324 -24.57 13.27 -17.41
N ALA A 325 -24.50 13.15 -16.08
CA ALA A 325 -24.13 11.94 -15.33
C ALA A 325 -22.66 11.49 -15.48
N ASP A 326 -21.75 12.39 -15.85
CA ASP A 326 -20.32 12.21 -15.60
C ASP A 326 -19.97 12.82 -14.23
N TRP A 327 -19.50 11.96 -13.32
CA TRP A 327 -19.15 12.32 -11.95
C TRP A 327 -17.64 12.23 -11.69
N SER A 328 -16.83 12.09 -12.74
CA SER A 328 -15.39 11.78 -12.64
C SER A 328 -14.57 12.86 -11.92
N ASN A 329 -14.89 14.13 -12.14
CA ASN A 329 -14.24 15.27 -11.47
C ASN A 329 -14.58 15.30 -9.96
N GLY A 330 -15.81 14.93 -9.60
CA GLY A 330 -16.29 14.97 -8.22
C GLY A 330 -16.81 16.35 -7.81
N CYS A 331 -16.58 16.70 -6.56
CA CYS A 331 -17.13 17.88 -5.89
C CYS A 331 -16.03 18.71 -5.20
N LEU A 332 -16.14 20.04 -5.29
CA LEU A 332 -15.29 21.00 -4.61
C LEU A 332 -15.96 21.53 -3.34
N ARG A 333 -15.17 22.10 -2.42
CA ARG A 333 -15.67 22.71 -1.17
C ARG A 333 -16.31 24.07 -1.44
N ASN A 334 -17.47 24.31 -0.83
CA ASN A 334 -18.18 25.58 -0.94
C ASN A 334 -17.47 26.72 -0.18
N VAL A 335 -16.76 26.38 0.90
CA VAL A 335 -15.99 27.33 1.72
C VAL A 335 -14.58 26.77 1.95
N GLN A 336 -13.57 27.63 1.86
CA GLN A 336 -12.17 27.28 2.12
C GLN A 336 -11.92 27.10 3.64
N LEU A 337 -10.95 26.26 3.99
CA LEU A 337 -10.56 26.02 5.37
C LEU A 337 -9.50 27.04 5.81
N GLU A 338 -9.63 27.57 7.04
CA GLU A 338 -8.72 28.60 7.57
C GLU A 338 -7.55 28.01 8.39
N CYS A 339 -7.66 26.74 8.80
CA CYS A 339 -6.75 26.04 9.71
C CYS A 339 -6.55 26.69 11.09
N GLY A 340 -7.21 26.13 12.11
CA GLY A 340 -6.92 26.46 13.50
C GLY A 340 -8.17 26.36 14.37
N ASN A 341 -8.36 27.37 15.23
CA ASN A 341 -9.46 27.40 16.20
C ASN A 341 -10.86 27.63 15.57
N GLY A 342 -10.94 27.94 14.27
CA GLY A 342 -12.22 28.06 13.54
C GLY A 342 -12.76 26.74 13.01
N ASP A 343 -11.90 25.86 12.48
CA ASP A 343 -12.33 24.64 11.81
C ASP A 343 -13.05 23.65 12.76
N GLY A 344 -14.01 22.93 12.21
CA GLY A 344 -14.64 21.80 12.89
C GLY A 344 -14.88 20.64 11.94
N PHE A 345 -15.84 19.77 12.27
CA PHE A 345 -16.15 18.59 11.46
C PHE A 345 -17.65 18.34 11.38
N LEU A 346 -18.09 17.97 10.18
CA LEU A 346 -19.43 17.43 9.94
C LEU A 346 -19.35 15.90 9.93
N LYS A 347 -20.28 15.26 10.65
CA LYS A 347 -20.37 13.81 10.76
C LYS A 347 -21.20 13.22 9.62
N TYR A 348 -20.59 12.32 8.86
CA TYR A 348 -21.23 11.47 7.88
C TYR A 348 -21.36 10.06 8.48
N SER A 349 -22.59 9.62 8.70
CA SER A 349 -22.88 8.27 9.21
C SER A 349 -23.30 7.35 8.08
N GLY A 350 -22.93 6.08 8.20
CA GLY A 350 -23.37 5.01 7.31
C GLY A 350 -22.62 4.92 5.98
N VAL A 351 -21.31 5.21 5.99
CA VAL A 351 -20.46 5.19 4.78
C VAL A 351 -19.43 4.06 4.77
N LYS A 352 -19.12 3.56 3.58
CA LYS A 352 -17.84 2.91 3.25
C LYS A 352 -16.74 3.96 3.44
N LEU A 353 -15.84 3.75 4.38
CA LEU A 353 -14.75 4.70 4.67
C LEU A 353 -13.88 4.94 3.42
N PRO A 354 -13.42 6.18 3.14
CA PRO A 354 -12.69 6.53 1.90
C PRO A 354 -11.42 5.71 1.65
N ASP A 355 -10.85 5.83 0.45
CA ASP A 355 -9.54 5.25 0.09
C ASP A 355 -8.47 5.65 1.12
N THR A 356 -7.79 4.66 1.73
CA THR A 356 -6.80 4.88 2.78
C THR A 356 -5.36 5.05 2.31
N ARG A 357 -5.08 5.07 0.99
CA ARG A 357 -3.70 5.26 0.48
C ARG A 357 -3.05 6.58 0.90
N TRP A 358 -3.85 7.60 1.18
CA TRP A 358 -3.45 8.90 1.73
C TRP A 358 -3.95 9.08 3.17
N SER A 359 -3.61 8.13 4.05
CA SER A 359 -4.03 8.15 5.46
C SER A 359 -2.89 7.87 6.45
N TRP A 360 -3.11 8.24 7.71
CA TRP A 360 -2.27 7.88 8.86
C TRP A 360 -3.15 7.27 9.95
N TYR A 361 -2.63 6.31 10.73
CA TYR A 361 -3.42 5.64 11.76
C TYR A 361 -2.65 5.35 13.05
N ASN A 362 -3.42 5.17 14.13
CA ASN A 362 -2.94 4.70 15.42
C ASN A 362 -4.07 3.94 16.14
N MET A 363 -3.85 2.65 16.43
CA MET A 363 -4.87 1.77 17.02
C MET A 363 -5.21 2.07 18.48
N SER A 364 -4.37 2.83 19.19
CA SER A 364 -4.48 3.06 20.64
C SER A 364 -5.10 4.41 21.00
N MET A 365 -5.14 5.36 20.07
CA MET A 365 -5.72 6.70 20.29
C MET A 365 -7.25 6.63 20.42
N SER A 366 -7.84 7.50 21.24
CA SER A 366 -9.27 7.75 21.24
C SER A 366 -9.72 8.62 20.06
N LEU A 367 -11.01 8.56 19.71
CA LEU A 367 -11.63 9.43 18.71
C LEU A 367 -11.50 10.94 19.04
N SER A 368 -11.41 11.30 20.33
CA SER A 368 -11.22 12.68 20.80
C SER A 368 -9.80 13.18 20.55
N GLU A 369 -8.79 12.35 20.82
CA GLU A 369 -7.40 12.64 20.46
C GLU A 369 -7.21 12.65 18.94
N CYS A 370 -7.93 11.78 18.22
CA CYS A 370 -7.95 11.76 16.75
C CYS A 370 -8.47 13.08 16.17
N ARG A 371 -9.62 13.57 16.64
CA ARG A 371 -10.16 14.91 16.32
C ARG A 371 -9.14 16.01 16.60
N THR A 372 -8.51 15.95 17.78
CA THR A 372 -7.54 16.96 18.24
C THR A 372 -6.26 16.95 17.40
N LYS A 373 -5.78 15.78 16.99
CA LYS A 373 -4.64 15.63 16.07
C LYS A 373 -4.97 16.14 14.68
N CYS A 374 -6.18 15.86 14.18
CA CYS A 374 -6.63 16.34 12.86
C CYS A 374 -6.75 17.86 12.81
N LEU A 375 -7.31 18.53 13.84
CA LEU A 375 -7.38 20.00 13.88
C LEU A 375 -6.01 20.68 13.81
N LYS A 376 -5.03 20.12 14.54
CA LYS A 376 -3.65 20.63 14.61
C LYS A 376 -2.84 20.43 13.33
N ASP A 377 -3.31 19.60 12.40
CA ASP A 377 -2.67 19.35 11.12
C ASP A 377 -3.51 19.95 9.99
N CYS A 378 -3.04 21.05 9.37
CA CYS A 378 -3.81 21.75 8.33
C CYS A 378 -4.11 20.87 7.10
N ASN A 379 -3.36 19.79 6.87
CA ASN A 379 -3.57 18.90 5.73
C ASN A 379 -4.62 17.81 6.01
N CYS A 380 -5.01 17.60 7.28
CA CYS A 380 -5.99 16.57 7.66
C CYS A 380 -7.40 17.01 7.25
N THR A 381 -8.03 16.24 6.34
CA THR A 381 -9.33 16.55 5.73
C THR A 381 -10.49 15.76 6.32
N ALA A 382 -10.23 14.59 6.92
CA ALA A 382 -11.22 13.82 7.67
C ALA A 382 -10.60 12.87 8.70
N TYR A 383 -11.40 12.37 9.65
CA TYR A 383 -11.01 11.28 10.54
C TYR A 383 -12.13 10.26 10.85
N SER A 384 -11.75 9.10 11.38
CA SER A 384 -12.62 8.00 11.83
C SER A 384 -11.94 7.18 12.94
N ASN A 385 -12.69 6.29 13.60
CA ASN A 385 -12.13 5.15 14.33
C ASN A 385 -11.52 4.12 13.34
N THR A 386 -10.57 3.30 13.82
CA THR A 386 -10.06 2.11 13.10
C THR A 386 -10.76 0.81 13.51
N ASP A 387 -11.45 0.82 14.64
CA ASP A 387 -12.28 -0.29 15.14
C ASP A 387 -13.58 0.31 15.66
N VAL A 388 -14.73 -0.21 15.25
CA VAL A 388 -16.05 0.31 15.68
C VAL A 388 -16.74 -0.54 16.74
N ARG A 389 -16.05 -1.57 17.25
CA ARG A 389 -16.55 -2.42 18.34
C ARG A 389 -16.53 -1.64 19.66
N ASN A 390 -17.37 -2.05 20.62
CA ASN A 390 -17.37 -1.55 22.00
C ASN A 390 -17.49 -0.01 22.17
N GLY A 391 -18.11 0.69 21.21
CA GLY A 391 -18.25 2.16 21.21
C GLY A 391 -17.23 2.91 20.34
N GLY A 392 -16.25 2.20 19.78
CA GLY A 392 -15.28 2.72 18.83
C GLY A 392 -13.92 3.09 19.45
N SER A 393 -12.84 2.73 18.76
CA SER A 393 -11.47 2.99 19.19
C SER A 393 -10.48 3.12 18.03
N GLY A 394 -9.29 3.62 18.37
CA GLY A 394 -8.24 3.95 17.41
C GLY A 394 -8.54 5.21 16.61
N CYS A 395 -7.60 5.57 15.74
CA CYS A 395 -7.62 6.78 14.96
C CYS A 395 -7.16 6.50 13.53
N LEU A 396 -7.94 6.99 12.56
CA LEU A 396 -7.63 7.01 11.14
C LEU A 396 -7.83 8.44 10.64
N LEU A 397 -6.78 9.05 10.07
CA LEU A 397 -6.76 10.41 9.53
C LEU A 397 -6.55 10.35 8.01
N TRP A 398 -7.29 11.15 7.23
CA TRP A 398 -7.08 11.30 5.78
C TRP A 398 -6.48 12.66 5.44
N PHE A 399 -5.70 12.69 4.37
CA PHE A 399 -5.05 13.90 3.84
C PHE A 399 -5.41 14.09 2.37
N GLY A 400 -5.85 15.29 1.99
CA GLY A 400 -6.31 15.59 0.63
C GLY A 400 -7.72 15.08 0.32
N GLY A 401 -8.02 14.85 -0.96
CA GLY A 401 -9.35 14.51 -1.46
C GLY A 401 -9.84 13.13 -0.98
N LEU A 402 -11.09 13.05 -0.54
CA LEU A 402 -11.71 11.79 -0.10
C LEU A 402 -12.33 11.07 -1.30
N HIS A 403 -11.91 9.83 -1.56
CA HIS A 403 -12.28 9.06 -2.76
C HIS A 403 -12.99 7.74 -2.41
N ASP A 404 -13.75 7.22 -3.37
CA ASP A 404 -14.41 5.89 -3.31
C ASP A 404 -15.31 5.68 -2.08
N ILE A 405 -16.26 6.60 -1.91
CA ILE A 405 -17.20 6.62 -0.79
C ILE A 405 -18.56 6.10 -1.27
N ARG A 406 -19.10 5.12 -0.55
CA ARG A 406 -20.44 4.55 -0.76
C ARG A 406 -21.30 4.79 0.47
N GLY A 407 -22.53 5.23 0.28
CA GLY A 407 -23.55 5.28 1.33
C GLY A 407 -24.32 3.96 1.44
N TYR A 408 -24.59 3.55 2.68
CA TYR A 408 -25.52 2.47 3.03
C TYR A 408 -26.74 3.07 3.74
N SER A 409 -27.86 2.34 3.77
CA SER A 409 -29.11 2.80 4.39
C SER A 409 -29.15 2.61 5.91
N GLU A 410 -28.62 1.48 6.40
CA GLU A 410 -28.73 1.03 7.80
C GLU A 410 -27.36 0.60 8.37
N ASP A 411 -26.32 0.68 7.55
CA ASP A 411 -25.05 -0.02 7.74
C ASP A 411 -23.86 0.91 7.45
N GLY A 412 -22.61 0.43 7.48
CA GLY A 412 -21.41 1.25 7.27
C GLY A 412 -20.95 1.96 8.54
N GLN A 413 -20.14 3.02 8.38
CA GLN A 413 -19.37 3.65 9.46
C GLN A 413 -19.48 5.17 9.54
N ASP A 414 -18.90 5.76 10.59
CA ASP A 414 -18.88 7.19 10.88
C ASP A 414 -17.58 7.85 10.38
N LEU A 415 -17.70 8.83 9.48
CA LEU A 415 -16.62 9.66 8.95
C LEU A 415 -16.82 11.12 9.36
N TYR A 416 -15.79 11.75 9.92
CA TYR A 416 -15.82 13.13 10.37
C TYR A 416 -15.01 14.00 9.40
N VAL A 417 -15.71 14.67 8.47
CA VAL A 417 -15.08 15.49 7.42
C VAL A 417 -14.91 16.92 7.92
N ARG A 418 -13.72 17.50 7.74
CA ARG A 418 -13.38 18.85 8.19
C ARG A 418 -14.17 19.90 7.40
N MET A 419 -14.76 20.89 8.07
CA MET A 419 -15.54 21.97 7.46
C MET A 419 -15.19 23.31 8.09
N ALA A 420 -15.47 24.41 7.39
CA ALA A 420 -15.26 25.76 7.91
C ALA A 420 -16.25 26.10 9.05
N ALA A 421 -15.88 27.05 9.91
CA ALA A 421 -16.69 27.47 11.06
C ALA A 421 -18.10 27.93 10.64
N SER A 422 -18.17 28.74 9.58
CA SER A 422 -19.38 29.34 9.02
C SER A 422 -20.38 28.30 8.53
N GLU A 423 -19.91 27.26 7.82
CA GLU A 423 -20.75 26.15 7.37
C GLU A 423 -21.33 25.36 8.53
N LEU A 424 -20.55 25.13 9.59
CA LEU A 424 -21.00 24.38 10.76
C LEU A 424 -22.08 25.13 11.54
N VAL A 425 -21.97 26.47 11.66
CA VAL A 425 -23.04 27.31 12.21
C VAL A 425 -24.30 27.25 11.34
N TYR A 426 -24.16 27.33 10.01
CA TYR A 426 -25.28 27.19 9.07
C TYR A 426 -25.96 25.83 9.21
N PHE A 427 -25.21 24.72 9.25
CA PHE A 427 -25.78 23.38 9.42
C PHE A 427 -26.42 23.18 10.79
N GLN A 428 -25.86 23.75 11.87
CA GLN A 428 -26.48 23.73 13.19
C GLN A 428 -27.85 24.44 13.16
N SER A 429 -27.89 25.68 12.66
CA SER A 429 -29.13 26.44 12.43
C SER A 429 -30.16 25.64 11.63
N TRP A 430 -29.76 25.04 10.50
CA TRP A 430 -30.66 24.21 9.68
C TRP A 430 -31.20 22.99 10.43
N THR A 431 -30.40 22.35 11.30
CA THR A 431 -30.90 21.25 12.11
C THR A 431 -31.86 21.70 13.21
N GLU A 432 -31.67 22.88 13.79
CA GLU A 432 -32.58 23.45 14.79
C GLU A 432 -33.91 23.89 14.16
N ASP A 433 -33.90 24.58 13.02
CA ASP A 433 -35.11 24.89 12.24
C ASP A 433 -35.84 23.61 11.79
N SER A 434 -35.11 22.55 11.41
CA SER A 434 -35.75 21.27 11.06
C SER A 434 -36.43 20.59 12.27
N LYS A 435 -35.83 20.71 13.47
CA LYS A 435 -36.41 20.20 14.73
C LYS A 435 -37.61 21.04 15.15
N ASP A 436 -37.51 22.35 15.06
CA ASP A 436 -38.60 23.26 15.44
C ASP A 436 -39.76 23.21 14.43
N SER A 437 -39.49 23.03 13.13
CA SER A 437 -40.52 22.72 12.12
C SER A 437 -41.26 21.42 12.42
N LYS A 438 -40.54 20.34 12.78
CA LYS A 438 -41.16 19.09 13.23
C LYS A 438 -41.96 19.27 14.53
N ARG A 439 -41.41 20.00 15.51
CA ARG A 439 -42.07 20.31 16.79
C ARG A 439 -43.34 21.14 16.60
N LYS A 440 -43.28 22.20 15.79
CA LYS A 440 -44.41 23.04 15.36
C LYS A 440 -45.48 22.20 14.65
N LYS A 441 -45.11 21.28 13.75
CA LYS A 441 -46.07 20.37 13.11
C LYS A 441 -46.75 19.42 14.11
N THR A 442 -46.02 18.81 15.04
CA THR A 442 -46.61 17.96 16.09
C THR A 442 -47.52 18.76 17.03
N VAL A 443 -47.13 19.97 17.43
CA VAL A 443 -47.95 20.86 18.27
C VAL A 443 -49.22 21.32 17.52
N TRP A 444 -49.13 21.64 16.22
CA TRP A 444 -50.29 21.92 15.38
C TRP A 444 -51.24 20.73 15.27
N PHE A 445 -50.72 19.49 15.13
CA PHE A 445 -51.54 18.28 15.10
C PHE A 445 -52.28 18.04 16.42
N LEU A 446 -51.61 18.27 17.55
CA LEU A 446 -52.21 18.18 18.88
C LEU A 446 -53.29 19.26 19.10
N LEU A 447 -53.06 20.50 18.66
CA LEU A 447 -54.05 21.57 18.69
C LEU A 447 -55.27 21.27 17.79
N LEU A 448 -55.04 20.73 16.59
CA LEU A 448 -56.09 20.30 15.66
C LEU A 448 -56.94 19.14 16.19
N LEU A 449 -56.43 18.33 17.12
CA LEU A 449 -57.21 17.30 17.82
C LEU A 449 -57.91 17.83 19.07
N LEU A 450 -57.26 18.75 19.81
CA LEU A 450 -57.81 19.33 21.04
C LEU A 450 -59.01 20.26 20.76
N VAL A 451 -58.96 21.10 19.72
CA VAL A 451 -60.06 22.06 19.45
C VAL A 451 -61.39 21.37 19.14
N PRO A 452 -61.46 20.36 18.24
CA PRO A 452 -62.69 19.58 18.02
C PRO A 452 -63.14 18.81 19.26
N ALA A 453 -62.22 18.27 20.07
CA ALA A 453 -62.56 17.55 21.30
C ALA A 453 -63.19 18.49 22.36
N VAL A 454 -62.68 19.72 22.51
CA VAL A 454 -63.25 20.73 23.39
C VAL A 454 -64.60 21.22 22.87
N ILE A 455 -64.76 21.45 21.57
CA ILE A 455 -66.04 21.83 20.96
C ILE A 455 -67.08 20.71 21.14
N LEU A 456 -66.70 19.45 20.94
CA LEU A 456 -67.57 18.29 21.17
C LEU A 456 -67.94 18.15 22.65
N GLY A 457 -66.99 18.34 23.57
CA GLY A 457 -67.23 18.37 25.01
C GLY A 457 -68.20 19.47 25.44
N LEU A 458 -68.04 20.68 24.90
CA LEU A 458 -68.96 21.80 25.14
C LEU A 458 -70.34 21.57 24.51
N TYR A 459 -70.42 20.98 23.31
CA TYR A 459 -71.68 20.58 22.69
C TYR A 459 -72.41 19.49 23.51
N LEU A 460 -71.68 18.49 24.00
CA LEU A 460 -72.22 17.44 24.87
C LEU A 460 -72.67 18.03 26.21
N LEU A 461 -71.90 18.93 26.83
CA LEU A 461 -72.30 19.66 28.06
C LEU A 461 -73.54 20.54 27.83
N TYR A 462 -73.64 21.23 26.70
CA TYR A 462 -74.84 21.97 26.31
C TYR A 462 -76.04 21.03 26.16
N LYS A 463 -75.87 19.88 25.50
CA LYS A 463 -76.93 18.87 25.33
C LYS A 463 -77.32 18.21 26.67
N PHE A 464 -76.37 18.04 27.59
CA PHE A 464 -76.60 17.50 28.94
C PHE A 464 -77.31 18.51 29.86
N ARG A 465 -76.96 19.81 29.77
CA ARG A 465 -77.69 20.89 30.44
C ARG A 465 -79.10 21.06 29.87
N LYS A 466 -79.27 21.01 28.54
CA LYS A 466 -80.59 21.05 27.89
C LYS A 466 -81.48 19.85 28.26
N ARG A 467 -80.88 18.67 28.49
CA ARG A 467 -81.55 17.47 29.03
C ARG A 467 -81.81 17.49 30.55
N ARG A 468 -81.50 18.57 31.27
CA ARG A 468 -81.87 18.79 32.68
C ARG A 468 -82.97 19.84 32.88
N LEU A 469 -83.64 20.27 31.80
CA LEU A 469 -84.70 21.29 31.84
C LEU A 469 -86.07 20.83 31.30
N HIS A 470 -86.18 19.58 30.84
CA HIS A 470 -87.44 18.86 30.67
C HIS A 470 -87.27 17.43 31.20
N GLY A 471 -88.27 16.96 31.96
CA GLY A 471 -88.40 15.58 32.45
C GLY A 471 -89.63 14.89 31.86
N GLU A 472 -90.11 13.84 32.54
CA GLU A 472 -91.29 13.00 32.20
C GLU A 472 -91.15 12.09 30.93
N GLU A 473 -91.69 10.86 30.87
CA GLU A 473 -91.77 9.82 31.91
C GLU A 473 -91.96 8.38 31.32
N ILE A 474 -91.44 7.36 32.05
CA ILE A 474 -91.93 5.98 32.36
C ILE A 474 -93.05 5.35 31.47
N PRO A 475 -92.97 4.06 30.99
CA PRO A 475 -93.10 2.86 31.87
C PRO A 475 -92.41 1.50 31.50
N GLN A 476 -91.59 1.01 32.44
CA GLN A 476 -91.71 -0.26 33.20
C GLN A 476 -92.33 -1.57 32.61
N SER A 477 -91.57 -2.70 32.66
CA SER A 477 -91.98 -3.95 33.37
C SER A 477 -90.94 -5.12 33.42
N ASN A 478 -90.73 -5.64 34.63
CA ASN A 478 -90.53 -7.03 35.10
C ASN A 478 -89.56 -8.05 34.44
N LEU A 479 -88.34 -8.13 35.01
CA LEU A 479 -87.81 -9.27 35.82
C LEU A 479 -87.84 -10.73 35.30
N THR A 480 -86.65 -11.33 35.04
CA THR A 480 -86.22 -12.59 35.68
C THR A 480 -84.69 -12.83 35.66
N SER A 481 -84.26 -13.63 36.62
CA SER A 481 -82.93 -13.98 37.16
C SER A 481 -81.75 -14.40 36.25
N GLU A 482 -80.55 -14.11 36.78
CA GLU A 482 -79.40 -15.02 37.02
C GLU A 482 -78.03 -14.88 36.29
N ALA A 483 -76.98 -14.99 37.13
CA ALA A 483 -75.60 -15.43 36.86
C ALA A 483 -74.66 -14.63 35.91
N THR A 484 -74.09 -13.52 36.38
CA THR A 484 -72.71 -13.47 36.94
C THR A 484 -72.32 -12.06 37.44
N ASN A 485 -71.17 -11.91 38.12
CA ASN A 485 -70.87 -10.75 38.99
C ASN A 485 -70.05 -9.63 38.33
N ARG A 486 -70.48 -8.39 38.63
CA ARG A 486 -69.71 -7.15 38.95
C ARG A 486 -68.44 -6.77 38.17
N ASN A 487 -68.42 -5.49 37.79
CA ASN A 487 -67.32 -4.49 37.86
C ASN A 487 -65.96 -5.02 38.39
N GLU A 488 -64.81 -4.62 37.84
CA GLU A 488 -64.35 -3.22 37.88
C GLU A 488 -63.46 -2.77 36.69
N ARG A 489 -62.95 -1.54 36.78
CA ARG A 489 -62.07 -0.90 35.79
C ARG A 489 -60.72 -1.61 35.70
N GLN A 490 -60.17 -1.72 34.50
CA GLN A 490 -58.72 -1.88 34.31
C GLN A 490 -58.12 -0.53 33.90
N ASP A 491 -57.73 0.25 34.90
CA ASP A 491 -56.57 1.13 34.76
C ASP A 491 -55.31 0.24 34.72
N LEU A 492 -54.25 0.68 34.01
CA LEU A 492 -53.01 -0.09 33.89
C LEU A 492 -52.11 0.15 35.11
N ASP A 493 -52.39 -0.58 36.19
CA ASP A 493 -51.55 -0.61 37.39
C ASP A 493 -50.13 -1.08 37.09
N LEU A 494 -49.14 -0.46 37.75
CA LEU A 494 -47.81 -1.06 37.91
C LEU A 494 -47.93 -2.25 38.87
N PRO A 495 -47.15 -3.34 38.67
CA PRO A 495 -47.17 -4.48 39.59
C PRO A 495 -46.67 -4.07 40.99
N LEU A 496 -47.62 -3.86 41.92
CA LEU A 496 -47.36 -3.59 43.33
C LEU A 496 -46.82 -4.86 43.99
N LEU A 497 -45.50 -4.97 44.06
CA LEU A 497 -44.81 -6.01 44.82
C LEU A 497 -45.00 -5.76 46.32
N ASP A 498 -45.56 -6.75 47.02
CA ASP A 498 -45.75 -6.70 48.47
C ASP A 498 -44.41 -6.63 49.21
N PHE A 499 -44.37 -5.85 50.30
CA PHE A 499 -43.19 -5.69 51.14
C PHE A 499 -42.69 -7.05 51.68
N LEU A 500 -43.58 -8.00 51.99
CA LEU A 500 -43.17 -9.34 52.44
C LEU A 500 -42.45 -10.11 51.34
N GLN A 501 -42.85 -9.96 50.06
CA GLN A 501 -42.17 -10.57 48.92
C GLN A 501 -40.78 -9.95 48.68
N ILE A 502 -40.67 -8.62 48.73
CA ILE A 502 -39.39 -7.90 48.57
C ILE A 502 -38.44 -8.24 49.74
N ALA A 503 -38.96 -8.31 50.97
CA ALA A 503 -38.21 -8.74 52.13
C ALA A 503 -37.66 -10.16 51.94
N ASN A 504 -38.50 -11.13 51.55
CA ASN A 504 -38.07 -12.50 51.35
C ASN A 504 -37.01 -12.62 50.24
N ALA A 505 -37.21 -11.93 49.11
CA ALA A 505 -36.28 -11.89 47.98
C ALA A 505 -34.92 -11.23 48.30
N THR A 506 -34.85 -10.37 49.32
CA THR A 506 -33.61 -9.68 49.77
C THR A 506 -33.00 -10.26 51.05
N GLY A 507 -33.51 -11.39 51.55
CA GLY A 507 -33.06 -11.95 52.83
C GLY A 507 -33.32 -10.99 53.99
N ASN A 508 -34.54 -10.47 54.05
CA ASN A 508 -35.05 -9.43 54.95
C ASN A 508 -34.16 -8.17 54.98
N PHE A 509 -33.75 -7.69 53.78
CA PHE A 509 -32.86 -6.54 53.58
C PHE A 509 -31.50 -6.61 54.30
N SER A 510 -31.04 -7.80 54.69
CA SER A 510 -29.83 -7.97 55.52
C SER A 510 -28.52 -7.56 54.83
N SER A 511 -28.45 -7.61 53.50
CA SER A 511 -27.22 -7.38 52.73
C SER A 511 -27.29 -6.10 51.89
N LYS A 512 -26.77 -4.99 52.42
CA LYS A 512 -26.66 -3.70 51.71
C LYS A 512 -25.51 -3.72 50.68
N LEU A 513 -25.76 -3.20 49.48
CA LEU A 513 -24.77 -3.01 48.41
C LEU A 513 -24.23 -1.57 48.34
N GLY A 514 -25.04 -0.57 48.71
CA GLY A 514 -24.64 0.84 48.65
C GLY A 514 -25.73 1.80 49.14
N LYS A 515 -25.42 3.10 49.18
CA LYS A 515 -26.40 4.18 49.38
C LYS A 515 -25.98 5.39 48.55
N GLY A 516 -26.93 5.99 47.83
CA GLY A 516 -26.74 7.21 47.04
C GLY A 516 -27.91 8.19 47.24
N GLY A 517 -27.96 9.23 46.41
CA GLY A 517 -28.97 10.30 46.51
C GLY A 517 -30.43 9.84 46.38
N PHE A 518 -30.67 8.68 45.77
CA PHE A 518 -32.00 8.09 45.57
C PHE A 518 -32.28 6.86 46.46
N GLY A 519 -31.48 6.63 47.51
CA GLY A 519 -31.77 5.62 48.53
C GLY A 519 -30.66 4.58 48.78
N THR A 520 -31.03 3.51 49.49
CA THR A 520 -30.15 2.38 49.85
C THR A 520 -30.50 1.17 48.98
N VAL A 521 -29.49 0.53 48.40
CA VAL A 521 -29.65 -0.66 47.54
C VAL A 521 -29.24 -1.91 48.29
N TYR A 522 -30.02 -2.99 48.16
CA TYR A 522 -29.84 -4.27 48.84
C TYR A 522 -29.66 -5.41 47.83
N LYS A 523 -28.96 -6.47 48.26
CA LYS A 523 -28.66 -7.66 47.45
C LYS A 523 -29.81 -8.67 47.55
N SER A 524 -30.19 -9.29 46.43
CA SER A 524 -31.12 -10.42 46.43
C SER A 524 -30.47 -11.70 46.98
N ALA A 525 -31.27 -12.51 47.67
CA ALA A 525 -30.82 -13.72 48.36
C ALA A 525 -31.10 -15.00 47.55
N SER A 526 -30.19 -15.34 46.62
CA SER A 526 -30.09 -16.70 46.08
C SER A 526 -28.62 -17.16 46.01
N LYS A 527 -28.43 -18.47 45.87
CA LYS A 527 -27.34 -19.23 46.50
C LYS A 527 -25.93 -19.02 45.92
N LYS A 528 -24.96 -19.15 46.85
CA LYS A 528 -23.52 -19.44 46.67
C LYS A 528 -23.30 -20.75 45.87
N MET A 529 -22.10 -21.17 45.43
CA MET A 529 -20.70 -20.97 45.88
C MET A 529 -19.76 -20.78 44.66
N SER A 530 -18.76 -19.88 44.62
CA SER A 530 -17.45 -19.83 45.33
C SER A 530 -16.42 -20.83 44.76
N SER A 531 -15.08 -20.63 44.78
CA SER A 531 -14.14 -19.57 45.24
C SER A 531 -12.75 -19.87 44.61
N LEU A 532 -11.80 -18.96 44.31
CA LEU A 532 -10.99 -18.06 45.18
C LEU A 532 -10.23 -18.77 46.33
N PRO A 533 -9.13 -18.21 46.88
CA PRO A 533 -8.29 -17.06 46.50
C PRO A 533 -6.88 -17.54 46.01
N PHE A 534 -5.72 -16.86 45.98
CA PHE A 534 -5.13 -15.51 46.30
C PHE A 534 -4.18 -15.12 45.10
N SER A 535 -3.59 -13.93 44.85
CA SER A 535 -3.02 -12.78 45.61
C SER A 535 -1.59 -12.96 46.16
N PHE A 536 -0.62 -12.15 45.67
CA PHE A 536 0.32 -11.36 46.49
C PHE A 536 0.97 -10.20 45.70
N ILE A 537 1.76 -9.36 46.38
CA ILE A 537 2.03 -7.93 46.10
C ILE A 537 3.49 -7.72 45.58
N PHE A 538 3.87 -6.46 45.29
CA PHE A 538 5.24 -5.89 45.16
C PHE A 538 5.95 -6.05 43.79
N LEU A 539 6.94 -5.20 43.39
CA LEU A 539 7.09 -3.72 43.37
C LEU A 539 8.30 -3.34 42.46
N CYS A 540 8.43 -2.06 42.07
CA CYS A 540 9.66 -1.36 41.64
C CYS A 540 10.58 -1.90 40.51
N LEU A 541 10.50 -1.21 39.36
CA LEU A 541 11.58 -0.42 38.74
C LEU A 541 12.98 -1.01 38.44
N LEU A 542 13.24 -1.11 37.12
CA LEU A 542 14.41 -0.56 36.38
C LEU A 542 15.82 -1.20 36.43
N SER A 543 16.50 -0.95 35.30
CA SER A 543 17.92 -1.24 34.96
C SER A 543 18.22 -2.73 34.72
N THR A 544 19.05 -3.12 33.73
CA THR A 544 19.91 -2.34 32.81
C THR A 544 19.71 -2.74 31.34
N GLN A 545 20.00 -1.81 30.42
CA GLN A 545 20.31 -2.09 29.01
C GLN A 545 21.61 -1.38 28.63
N CYS A 546 22.60 -2.16 28.20
CA CYS A 546 23.80 -1.79 27.44
C CYS A 546 24.45 -3.12 26.99
N LEU A 547 25.09 -3.26 25.84
CA LEU A 547 25.22 -2.45 24.61
C LEU A 547 25.84 -3.40 23.56
N LEU A 548 25.52 -3.28 22.26
CA LEU A 548 26.46 -3.55 21.14
C LEU A 548 25.82 -3.32 19.75
N VAL A 549 26.05 -2.11 19.24
CA VAL A 549 26.55 -1.78 17.89
C VAL A 549 26.24 -2.73 16.71
N CYS A 550 25.40 -2.20 15.81
CA CYS A 550 25.52 -2.17 14.34
C CYS A 550 25.91 -3.43 13.52
N SER A 551 25.01 -3.78 12.59
CA SER A 551 25.39 -4.16 11.22
C SER A 551 24.35 -3.59 10.25
N SER A 552 24.80 -2.96 9.16
CA SER A 552 23.94 -2.34 8.14
C SER A 552 23.76 -3.27 6.94
N THR A 553 22.55 -3.77 6.73
CA THR A 553 22.19 -4.55 5.53
C THR A 553 21.57 -3.66 4.46
N LEU A 554 22.00 -3.84 3.22
CA LEU A 554 21.57 -3.09 2.04
C LEU A 554 20.05 -3.17 1.80
N GLN A 555 19.48 -2.11 1.21
CA GLN A 555 18.05 -2.07 0.86
C GLN A 555 17.76 -2.90 -0.39
N ASP A 556 16.61 -3.57 -0.36
CA ASP A 556 16.06 -4.34 -1.47
C ASP A 556 15.63 -3.38 -2.62
N PRO A 557 16.06 -3.62 -3.88
CA PRO A 557 15.66 -2.80 -5.03
C PRO A 557 14.13 -2.72 -5.25
N GLU A 558 13.34 -3.73 -4.89
CA GLU A 558 11.89 -3.69 -5.09
C GLU A 558 11.19 -2.67 -4.18
N ILE A 559 11.73 -2.43 -2.97
CA ILE A 559 11.26 -1.37 -2.07
C ILE A 559 11.47 0.01 -2.70
N VAL A 560 12.46 0.18 -3.58
CA VAL A 560 12.67 1.45 -4.27
C VAL A 560 11.49 1.78 -5.20
N VAL A 561 11.08 0.82 -6.02
CA VAL A 561 10.07 0.96 -7.07
C VAL A 561 8.72 1.47 -6.54
N GLU A 562 8.26 0.95 -5.39
CA GLU A 562 6.89 1.22 -4.92
C GLU A 562 6.67 2.67 -4.43
N ASP A 563 7.60 3.29 -3.70
CA ASP A 563 7.39 4.70 -3.26
C ASP A 563 7.51 5.70 -4.41
N VAL A 564 8.23 5.39 -5.50
CA VAL A 564 8.30 6.30 -6.66
C VAL A 564 7.01 6.23 -7.48
N HIS A 565 6.37 5.06 -7.52
CA HIS A 565 4.97 4.97 -7.94
C HIS A 565 4.03 5.86 -7.09
N ARG A 566 4.41 6.19 -5.84
CA ARG A 566 3.66 7.14 -4.99
C ARG A 566 3.98 8.61 -5.31
N SER A 567 5.22 8.96 -5.67
CA SER A 567 5.59 10.36 -5.98
C SER A 567 5.08 10.83 -7.35
N ILE A 568 5.30 10.08 -8.44
CA ILE A 568 4.82 10.47 -9.79
C ILE A 568 3.29 10.70 -9.78
N ASN A 569 2.54 9.77 -9.18
CA ASN A 569 1.08 9.81 -9.15
C ASN A 569 0.52 10.90 -8.22
N ASN A 570 1.32 11.46 -7.30
CA ASN A 570 0.95 12.64 -6.53
C ASN A 570 1.21 13.95 -7.30
N ALA A 571 2.28 14.00 -8.11
CA ALA A 571 2.58 15.16 -8.96
C ALA A 571 1.50 15.35 -10.03
N SER A 572 1.26 14.35 -10.90
CA SER A 572 0.27 14.45 -11.98
C SER A 572 -1.19 14.21 -11.56
N ARG A 573 -1.54 14.50 -10.30
CA ARG A 573 -2.92 14.56 -9.79
C ARG A 573 -3.23 15.84 -8.99
N ARG A 574 -2.30 16.80 -8.95
CA ARG A 574 -2.50 18.12 -8.32
C ARG A 574 -2.88 19.24 -9.29
N GLN A 575 -3.33 18.89 -10.50
CA GLN A 575 -3.82 19.84 -11.50
C GLN A 575 -5.16 19.40 -12.10
N LEU A 576 -6.22 19.55 -11.30
CA LEU A 576 -7.39 20.31 -11.75
C LEU A 576 -7.45 21.53 -10.82
N GLY A 577 -7.63 22.73 -11.40
CA GLY A 577 -7.77 23.96 -10.62
C GLY A 577 -6.49 24.60 -10.05
N TYR A 578 -5.45 24.88 -10.85
CA TYR A 578 -4.72 26.18 -10.83
C TYR A 578 -3.78 26.31 -12.03
N LEU A 579 -3.95 27.38 -12.83
CA LEU A 579 -3.17 27.64 -14.05
C LEU A 579 -1.80 28.25 -13.73
N SER A 580 -0.69 27.54 -14.02
CA SER A 580 0.65 28.15 -14.14
C SER A 580 1.71 27.21 -14.77
N CYS A 581 1.94 26.01 -14.19
CA CYS A 581 3.32 25.49 -14.08
C CYS A 581 3.52 23.99 -14.42
N ALA A 582 2.62 23.30 -15.14
CA ALA A 582 2.89 21.90 -15.52
C ALA A 582 4.07 21.80 -16.50
N THR A 583 5.22 21.29 -16.02
CA THR A 583 6.37 20.94 -16.87
C THR A 583 6.27 19.51 -17.41
N GLY A 584 5.49 18.65 -16.71
CA GLY A 584 5.42 17.21 -16.95
C GLY A 584 6.51 16.42 -16.23
N ASN A 585 7.56 17.11 -15.73
CA ASN A 585 8.64 16.57 -14.93
C ASN A 585 8.15 16.43 -13.46
N PRO A 586 8.05 15.19 -12.93
CA PRO A 586 7.48 14.96 -11.61
C PRO A 586 8.34 15.48 -10.44
N ILE A 587 9.62 15.83 -10.67
CA ILE A 587 10.45 16.48 -9.65
C ILE A 587 10.06 17.96 -9.54
N ASP A 588 10.16 18.72 -10.63
CA ASP A 588 9.80 20.13 -10.71
C ASP A 588 8.35 20.35 -10.26
N ASP A 589 7.40 19.63 -10.87
CA ASP A 589 5.97 19.75 -10.60
C ASP A 589 5.62 19.49 -9.11
N CYS A 590 6.51 18.83 -8.36
CA CYS A 590 6.34 18.56 -6.94
C CYS A 590 6.70 19.75 -6.02
N TRP A 591 7.71 20.58 -6.34
CA TRP A 591 8.13 21.70 -5.47
C TRP A 591 8.12 23.08 -6.15
N ARG A 592 8.44 23.14 -7.44
CA ARG A 592 8.82 24.36 -8.16
C ARG A 592 7.64 25.30 -8.40
N CYS A 593 6.47 24.73 -8.60
CA CYS A 593 5.21 25.45 -8.82
C CYS A 593 4.65 26.18 -7.58
N GLN A 594 5.42 26.26 -6.49
CA GLN A 594 5.09 27.04 -5.31
C GLN A 594 5.78 28.42 -5.36
N HIS A 595 5.01 29.52 -5.31
CA HIS A 595 5.57 30.87 -5.19
C HIS A 595 6.39 31.08 -3.90
N ASP A 596 6.11 30.29 -2.86
CA ASP A 596 6.71 30.35 -1.53
C ASP A 596 7.88 29.37 -1.31
N TRP A 597 8.49 28.85 -2.38
CA TRP A 597 9.63 27.90 -2.31
C TRP A 597 10.78 28.40 -1.40
N GLU A 598 10.96 29.71 -1.25
CA GLU A 598 11.95 30.30 -0.33
C GLU A 598 11.61 30.06 1.15
N GLN A 599 10.32 30.13 1.51
CA GLN A 599 9.82 29.87 2.86
C GLN A 599 9.71 28.36 3.12
N ASN A 600 9.45 27.58 2.07
CA ASN A 600 9.24 26.13 2.13
C ASN A 600 10.39 25.31 1.49
N ARG A 601 11.64 25.78 1.62
CA ARG A 601 12.82 25.15 0.96
C ARG A 601 12.91 23.65 1.16
N TYR A 602 12.58 23.18 2.37
CA TYR A 602 12.72 21.79 2.81
C TYR A 602 11.81 20.83 2.04
N ARG A 603 10.75 21.33 1.39
CA ARG A 603 9.86 20.55 0.52
C ARG A 603 10.60 19.87 -0.63
N LEU A 604 11.72 20.45 -1.10
CA LEU A 604 12.54 19.83 -2.15
C LEU A 604 12.89 18.38 -1.80
N ALA A 605 13.25 18.10 -0.54
CA ALA A 605 13.62 16.77 -0.06
C ALA A 605 12.44 15.76 0.05
N ASP A 606 11.21 16.15 -0.31
CA ASP A 606 10.07 15.25 -0.50
C ASP A 606 9.78 14.96 -1.99
N CYS A 607 10.54 15.56 -2.92
CA CYS A 607 10.33 15.46 -4.36
C CYS A 607 11.36 14.59 -5.08
N ALA A 608 12.29 13.99 -4.35
CA ALA A 608 13.24 13.03 -4.89
C ALA A 608 12.53 11.78 -5.44
N ILE A 609 13.08 11.22 -6.53
CA ILE A 609 12.58 10.03 -7.22
C ILE A 609 13.69 8.99 -7.36
N GLY A 610 13.41 7.81 -7.92
CA GLY A 610 14.41 6.81 -8.25
C GLY A 610 15.08 6.16 -7.02
N PHE A 611 16.27 5.61 -7.20
CA PHE A 611 17.04 4.96 -6.13
C PHE A 611 17.48 5.93 -5.02
N GLY A 612 17.67 7.22 -5.35
CA GLY A 612 17.94 8.31 -4.39
C GLY A 612 16.72 8.95 -3.72
N LYS A 613 15.49 8.46 -3.96
CA LYS A 613 14.23 9.02 -3.41
C LYS A 613 14.23 9.28 -1.89
N ASN A 614 15.04 8.52 -1.14
CA ASN A 614 15.11 8.56 0.32
C ASN A 614 16.22 9.48 0.84
N ALA A 615 16.91 10.23 -0.04
CA ALA A 615 17.95 11.20 0.31
C ALA A 615 17.33 12.44 0.96
N ILE A 616 17.16 12.46 2.29
CA ILE A 616 16.52 13.60 2.97
C ILE A 616 17.44 14.82 3.12
N GLY A 617 18.73 14.70 2.81
CA GLY A 617 19.70 15.79 2.96
C GLY A 617 19.73 16.34 4.39
N GLY A 618 19.80 17.67 4.50
CA GLY A 618 19.70 18.41 5.77
C GLY A 618 18.27 18.68 6.25
N LYS A 619 17.25 17.95 5.75
CA LYS A 619 15.86 18.14 6.17
C LYS A 619 15.71 17.94 7.69
N ASN A 620 14.84 18.74 8.31
CA ASN A 620 14.67 18.86 9.77
C ASN A 620 15.88 19.50 10.49
N GLY A 621 16.95 19.82 9.77
CA GLY A 621 18.07 20.61 10.25
C GLY A 621 17.75 22.09 10.42
N LYS A 622 18.77 22.87 10.77
CA LYS A 622 18.72 24.34 10.72
C LYS A 622 19.12 24.83 9.33
N ILE A 623 18.60 26.00 8.94
CA ILE A 623 19.15 26.72 7.77
C ILE A 623 20.50 27.30 8.18
N TYR A 624 21.57 26.91 7.47
CA TYR A 624 22.87 27.56 7.52
C TYR A 624 22.99 28.53 6.36
N VAL A 625 23.44 29.75 6.60
CA VAL A 625 23.63 30.76 5.55
C VAL A 625 25.11 30.97 5.31
N VAL A 626 25.61 30.53 4.15
CA VAL A 626 26.94 30.87 3.66
C VAL A 626 26.96 32.36 3.33
N THR A 627 27.96 33.06 3.86
CA THR A 627 28.15 34.52 3.70
C THR A 627 29.54 34.88 3.15
N ASP A 628 30.51 33.97 3.28
CA ASP A 628 31.90 34.10 2.86
C ASP A 628 32.28 32.98 1.89
N SER A 629 32.79 33.36 0.72
CA SER A 629 33.27 32.47 -0.35
C SER A 629 34.78 32.52 -0.57
N GLY A 630 35.51 33.36 0.16
CA GLY A 630 36.95 33.60 -0.02
C GLY A 630 37.83 32.96 1.06
N ASN A 631 37.34 32.82 2.29
CA ASN A 631 38.09 32.24 3.40
C ASN A 631 37.97 30.71 3.51
N ASP A 632 38.15 29.97 2.41
CA ASP A 632 38.27 28.51 2.50
C ASP A 632 39.56 28.13 3.24
N ASP A 633 39.44 27.34 4.30
CA ASP A 633 40.55 26.79 5.09
C ASP A 633 40.28 25.30 5.30
N PRO A 634 41.03 24.39 4.65
CA PRO A 634 40.79 22.95 4.72
C PRO A 634 40.80 22.36 6.13
N VAL A 635 41.51 22.97 7.08
CA VAL A 635 41.73 22.41 8.43
C VAL A 635 40.96 23.19 9.50
N ASN A 636 40.78 24.51 9.33
CA ASN A 636 40.15 25.40 10.30
C ASN A 636 39.08 26.32 9.66
N PRO A 637 38.05 25.75 9.00
CA PRO A 637 37.04 26.54 8.29
C PRO A 637 36.23 27.41 9.23
N LYS A 638 36.01 28.68 8.87
CA LYS A 638 35.36 29.67 9.73
C LYS A 638 33.82 29.63 9.61
N PRO A 639 33.07 29.94 10.69
CA PRO A 639 31.62 30.16 10.59
C PRO A 639 31.29 31.18 9.50
N GLY A 640 30.28 30.88 8.67
CA GLY A 640 29.91 31.67 7.49
C GLY A 640 30.48 31.14 6.16
N THR A 641 31.39 30.16 6.19
CA THR A 641 31.93 29.48 4.99
C THR A 641 31.15 28.21 4.64
N LEU A 642 31.21 27.79 3.37
CA LEU A 642 30.61 26.51 2.93
C LEU A 642 31.27 25.29 3.60
N ARG A 643 32.61 25.26 3.73
CA ARG A 643 33.31 24.15 4.37
C ARG A 643 32.91 23.97 5.83
N HIS A 644 32.78 25.06 6.60
CA HIS A 644 32.27 24.94 7.98
C HIS A 644 30.87 24.34 8.01
N ALA A 645 29.99 24.70 7.07
CA ALA A 645 28.62 24.22 7.03
C ALA A 645 28.53 22.71 6.79
N VAL A 646 29.26 22.18 5.80
CA VAL A 646 29.12 20.78 5.37
C VAL A 646 29.72 19.76 6.35
N ILE A 647 30.67 20.16 7.20
CA ILE A 647 31.31 19.26 8.16
C ILE A 647 30.54 19.09 9.49
N GLN A 648 29.54 19.93 9.80
CA GLN A 648 28.89 19.88 11.12
C GLN A 648 28.21 18.52 11.39
N ASP A 649 28.10 18.12 12.66
CA ASP A 649 27.47 16.85 13.03
C ASP A 649 25.93 16.91 12.93
N GLU A 650 25.31 18.07 13.18
CA GLU A 650 23.86 18.19 13.02
C GLU A 650 23.42 18.25 11.54
N PRO A 651 22.17 17.85 11.22
CA PRO A 651 21.59 18.11 9.91
C PRO A 651 21.54 19.61 9.60
N LEU A 652 22.00 20.01 8.41
CA LEU A 652 22.01 21.41 7.97
C LEU A 652 21.54 21.57 6.53
N TRP A 653 20.63 22.54 6.35
CA TRP A 653 20.18 23.00 5.04
C TRP A 653 20.93 24.28 4.66
N ILE A 654 21.91 24.14 3.77
CA ILE A 654 22.92 25.15 3.50
C ILE A 654 22.47 25.99 2.29
N ILE A 655 22.25 27.28 2.53
CA ILE A 655 21.87 28.26 1.50
C ILE A 655 22.89 29.39 1.41
N PHE A 656 22.83 30.18 0.34
CA PHE A 656 23.80 31.23 0.06
C PHE A 656 23.15 32.62 0.20
N LYS A 657 23.84 33.58 0.83
CA LYS A 657 23.32 34.92 1.10
C LYS A 657 23.13 35.80 -0.15
N ARG A 658 23.87 35.46 -1.22
CA ARG A 658 24.08 36.22 -2.46
C ARG A 658 24.77 35.29 -3.46
N ASP A 659 24.89 35.73 -4.70
CA ASP A 659 25.71 35.09 -5.72
C ASP A 659 27.17 34.95 -5.23
N MET A 660 27.81 33.81 -5.54
CA MET A 660 29.15 33.46 -5.06
C MET A 660 29.90 32.60 -6.07
N VAL A 661 31.18 32.94 -6.30
CA VAL A 661 32.17 31.99 -6.80
C VAL A 661 33.01 31.53 -5.61
N ILE A 662 33.03 30.23 -5.37
CA ILE A 662 33.72 29.55 -4.28
C ILE A 662 34.87 28.75 -4.91
N LYS A 663 36.10 29.27 -4.77
CA LYS A 663 37.31 28.52 -5.10
C LYS A 663 37.82 27.85 -3.82
N LEU A 664 37.61 26.54 -3.75
CA LEU A 664 38.13 25.72 -2.66
C LEU A 664 39.65 25.52 -2.83
N LYS A 665 40.34 25.29 -1.72
CA LYS A 665 41.79 24.96 -1.71
C LYS A 665 42.04 23.45 -1.74
N GLN A 666 41.07 22.67 -1.24
CA GLN A 666 41.08 21.21 -1.18
C GLN A 666 39.64 20.69 -1.33
N GLU A 667 39.47 19.39 -1.58
CA GLU A 667 38.15 18.77 -1.74
C GLU A 667 37.19 19.15 -0.60
N LEU A 668 35.95 19.46 -0.95
CA LEU A 668 34.86 19.71 0.00
C LEU A 668 34.31 18.38 0.51
N VAL A 669 35.09 17.74 1.39
CA VAL A 669 34.65 16.59 2.21
C VAL A 669 33.54 17.06 3.14
N MET A 670 32.51 16.22 3.34
CA MET A 670 31.33 16.56 4.13
C MET A 670 30.84 15.42 5.01
N ASN A 671 30.13 15.78 6.08
CA ASN A 671 29.45 14.87 6.99
C ASN A 671 28.04 14.53 6.48
N SER A 672 27.38 13.53 7.08
CA SER A 672 26.03 13.08 6.69
C SER A 672 24.95 14.14 6.93
N PHE A 673 23.76 13.97 6.33
CA PHE A 673 22.58 14.82 6.51
C PHE A 673 22.82 16.30 6.15
N LYS A 674 23.23 16.55 4.90
CA LYS A 674 23.49 17.91 4.39
C LYS A 674 22.70 18.16 3.11
N THR A 675 22.14 19.36 2.99
CA THR A 675 21.65 19.88 1.71
C THR A 675 22.48 21.09 1.32
N ILE A 676 23.02 21.13 0.11
CA ILE A 676 23.52 22.35 -0.52
C ILE A 676 22.44 22.83 -1.48
N ASP A 677 21.81 23.97 -1.19
CA ASP A 677 20.66 24.52 -1.91
C ASP A 677 21.00 25.92 -2.45
N GLY A 678 21.37 25.97 -3.73
CA GLY A 678 21.74 27.21 -4.43
C GLY A 678 20.58 28.18 -4.68
N ARG A 679 19.32 27.71 -4.66
CA ARG A 679 18.15 28.49 -5.11
C ARG A 679 18.09 29.86 -4.44
N GLY A 680 18.00 30.93 -5.23
CA GLY A 680 18.03 32.31 -4.75
C GLY A 680 19.40 33.00 -4.82
N ALA A 681 20.42 32.31 -5.34
CA ALA A 681 21.73 32.84 -5.65
C ALA A 681 22.36 32.08 -6.85
N SER A 682 23.15 32.76 -7.67
CA SER A 682 24.03 32.11 -8.65
C SER A 682 25.31 31.66 -7.94
N VAL A 683 25.44 30.35 -7.73
CA VAL A 683 26.50 29.74 -6.90
C VAL A 683 27.37 28.83 -7.75
N HIS A 684 28.67 29.14 -7.80
CA HIS A 684 29.67 28.41 -8.57
C HIS A 684 30.73 27.83 -7.62
N ILE A 685 30.97 26.52 -7.68
CA ILE A 685 32.14 25.87 -7.08
C ILE A 685 33.10 25.56 -8.23
N ALA A 686 34.23 26.28 -8.29
CA ALA A 686 35.04 26.29 -9.51
C ALA A 686 36.51 26.67 -9.31
N ASN A 687 37.31 26.40 -10.35
CA ASN A 687 38.72 26.81 -10.48
C ASN A 687 39.65 26.21 -9.39
N GLY A 688 39.27 25.10 -8.78
CA GLY A 688 39.97 24.39 -7.71
C GLY A 688 39.33 23.02 -7.49
N PRO A 689 39.68 22.28 -6.42
CA PRO A 689 39.01 21.03 -6.09
C PRO A 689 37.52 21.27 -5.79
N CYS A 690 36.68 20.24 -6.00
CA CYS A 690 35.23 20.36 -5.88
C CYS A 690 34.68 19.42 -4.79
N ILE A 691 33.59 18.68 -5.02
CA ILE A 691 32.83 18.02 -3.94
C ILE A 691 33.23 16.55 -3.74
N LYS A 692 33.46 16.14 -2.48
CA LYS A 692 33.69 14.72 -2.12
C LYS A 692 32.71 14.24 -1.05
N ILE A 693 31.90 13.24 -1.41
CA ILE A 693 30.99 12.51 -0.53
C ILE A 693 31.68 11.20 -0.16
N HIS A 694 32.16 11.07 1.08
CA HIS A 694 33.07 9.99 1.48
C HIS A 694 32.53 9.20 2.68
N TYR A 695 31.98 8.01 2.42
CA TYR A 695 31.36 7.08 3.39
C TYR A 695 30.26 7.71 4.27
N VAL A 696 29.54 8.70 3.73
CA VAL A 696 28.43 9.41 4.39
C VAL A 696 27.10 9.19 3.67
N THR A 697 26.01 9.56 4.33
CA THR A 697 24.65 9.32 3.84
C THR A 697 23.74 10.55 3.93
N ASN A 698 22.66 10.54 3.14
CA ASN A 698 21.64 11.59 3.11
C ASN A 698 22.23 12.95 2.74
N ILE A 699 22.68 13.04 1.48
CA ILE A 699 23.21 14.28 0.90
C ILE A 699 22.33 14.71 -0.27
N ILE A 700 21.96 15.98 -0.31
CA ILE A 700 21.35 16.63 -1.48
C ILE A 700 22.31 17.73 -1.96
N ILE A 701 22.67 17.70 -3.24
CA ILE A 701 23.35 18.81 -3.93
C ILE A 701 22.35 19.33 -4.96
N HIS A 702 21.90 20.57 -4.80
CA HIS A 702 20.83 21.13 -5.62
C HIS A 702 21.05 22.58 -6.07
N GLY A 703 20.85 22.84 -7.37
CA GLY A 703 20.72 24.19 -7.90
C GLY A 703 22.01 25.00 -7.97
N ILE A 704 23.17 24.35 -8.19
CA ILE A 704 24.49 25.01 -8.23
C ILE A 704 25.26 24.70 -9.52
N HIS A 705 26.18 25.59 -9.87
CA HIS A 705 27.16 25.38 -10.94
C HIS A 705 28.43 24.75 -10.35
N ILE A 706 28.97 23.72 -10.99
CA ILE A 706 30.25 23.10 -10.60
C ILE A 706 31.07 22.87 -11.87
N HIS A 707 32.18 23.59 -12.02
CA HIS A 707 32.94 23.60 -13.27
C HIS A 707 34.40 24.02 -13.09
N ASP A 708 35.25 23.76 -14.08
CA ASP A 708 36.69 24.06 -14.02
C ASP A 708 37.37 23.45 -12.77
N CYS A 709 36.88 22.28 -12.34
CA CYS A 709 37.44 21.57 -11.18
C CYS A 709 38.87 21.10 -11.46
N LYS A 710 39.71 21.09 -10.42
CA LYS A 710 41.15 20.79 -10.50
C LYS A 710 41.60 19.90 -9.35
N GLN A 711 42.72 19.20 -9.55
CA GLN A 711 43.29 18.32 -8.52
C GLN A 711 43.75 19.10 -7.29
N GLY A 712 43.35 18.64 -6.11
CA GLY A 712 43.92 19.05 -4.83
C GLY A 712 45.22 18.31 -4.59
N GLY A 713 46.24 18.99 -4.06
CA GLY A 713 47.49 18.34 -3.63
C GLY A 713 47.33 17.66 -2.26
N ASN A 714 48.28 16.82 -1.85
CA ASN A 714 48.22 16.19 -0.52
C ASN A 714 48.17 17.25 0.60
N ALA A 715 47.23 17.12 1.54
CA ALA A 715 47.08 18.01 2.69
C ALA A 715 46.19 17.40 3.77
N ASP A 716 46.22 17.95 4.98
CA ASP A 716 45.17 17.70 5.96
C ASP A 716 43.84 18.37 5.53
N ILE A 717 42.74 17.64 5.67
CA ILE A 717 41.36 18.15 5.46
C ILE A 717 40.50 17.74 6.65
N ARG A 718 39.70 18.70 7.14
CA ARG A 718 38.66 18.50 8.15
C ARG A 718 37.39 17.95 7.49
N ASP A 719 36.90 16.83 8.01
CA ASP A 719 35.67 16.15 7.58
C ASP A 719 34.49 16.35 8.57
N SER A 720 34.81 16.68 9.82
CA SER A 720 33.88 16.78 10.95
C SER A 720 34.33 17.85 11.96
N PRO A 721 33.53 18.24 12.97
CA PRO A 721 33.95 19.23 13.97
C PRO A 721 35.12 18.75 14.83
N HIS A 722 35.33 17.42 14.88
CA HIS A 722 36.23 16.76 15.83
C HIS A 722 37.41 16.03 15.17
N HIS A 723 37.35 15.71 13.88
CA HIS A 723 38.44 15.05 13.14
C HIS A 723 38.90 15.87 11.92
N SER A 724 40.21 15.79 11.68
CA SER A 724 40.88 16.25 10.46
C SER A 724 42.07 15.32 10.27
N GLY A 725 42.21 14.75 9.07
CA GLY A 725 43.26 13.79 8.75
C GLY A 725 43.91 14.09 7.40
N TRP A 726 44.95 13.34 7.08
CA TRP A 726 45.75 13.51 5.87
C TRP A 726 45.06 12.90 4.64
N TRP A 727 44.87 13.69 3.59
CA TRP A 727 44.32 13.26 2.30
C TRP A 727 45.39 13.29 1.20
N THR A 728 45.26 12.36 0.26
CA THR A 728 46.10 12.28 -0.94
C THR A 728 45.58 13.20 -2.04
N VAL A 729 46.31 13.28 -3.16
CA VAL A 729 45.86 13.95 -4.39
C VAL A 729 44.46 13.50 -4.80
N SER A 730 43.61 14.45 -5.20
CA SER A 730 42.26 14.18 -5.70
C SER A 730 42.22 14.16 -7.23
N ASP A 731 41.40 13.29 -7.82
CA ASP A 731 41.32 13.09 -9.27
C ASP A 731 40.86 14.35 -10.05
N GLY A 732 39.99 15.17 -9.45
CA GLY A 732 39.58 16.48 -9.97
C GLY A 732 38.13 16.57 -10.46
N ASP A 733 37.29 15.63 -10.05
CA ASP A 733 35.86 15.56 -10.38
C ASP A 733 35.05 16.77 -9.87
N ALA A 734 33.87 17.03 -10.43
CA ALA A 734 32.90 17.94 -9.83
C ALA A 734 32.23 17.36 -8.57
N VAL A 735 31.75 16.11 -8.63
CA VAL A 735 31.13 15.39 -7.51
C VAL A 735 31.63 13.95 -7.46
N SER A 736 32.51 13.64 -6.51
CA SER A 736 33.03 12.29 -6.27
C SER A 736 32.30 11.63 -5.09
N ILE A 737 31.79 10.40 -5.27
CA ILE A 737 30.97 9.68 -4.29
C ILE A 737 31.61 8.31 -4.00
N LEU A 738 32.25 8.19 -2.83
CA LEU A 738 32.96 6.99 -2.37
C LEU A 738 32.18 6.33 -1.23
N GLY A 739 31.66 5.12 -1.44
CA GLY A 739 30.86 4.39 -0.43
C GLY A 739 29.65 5.13 0.13
N GLY A 740 29.11 6.10 -0.63
CA GLY A 740 27.98 6.94 -0.19
C GLY A 740 26.62 6.28 -0.43
N SER A 741 25.61 6.64 0.37
CA SER A 741 24.25 6.18 0.09
C SER A 741 23.15 7.17 0.43
N HIS A 742 22.00 7.07 -0.23
CA HIS A 742 20.91 8.04 -0.11
C HIS A 742 21.40 9.43 -0.56
N ILE A 743 21.87 9.50 -1.81
CA ILE A 743 22.47 10.71 -2.40
C ILE A 743 21.61 11.20 -3.56
N TRP A 744 21.42 12.52 -3.65
CA TRP A 744 20.68 13.15 -4.73
C TRP A 744 21.45 14.35 -5.29
N VAL A 745 21.78 14.30 -6.59
CA VAL A 745 22.43 15.40 -7.33
C VAL A 745 21.42 15.92 -8.35
N ASP A 746 20.92 17.13 -8.11
CA ASP A 746 19.72 17.67 -8.74
C ASP A 746 19.93 19.08 -9.27
N HIS A 747 19.42 19.43 -10.45
CA HIS A 747 19.52 20.80 -11.01
C HIS A 747 20.94 21.41 -10.91
N CYS A 748 21.99 20.62 -11.14
CA CYS A 748 23.36 21.13 -11.19
C CYS A 748 23.78 21.37 -12.64
N SER A 749 24.54 22.44 -12.86
CA SER A 749 25.18 22.73 -14.15
C SER A 749 26.66 22.33 -14.07
N LEU A 750 27.08 21.37 -14.89
CA LEU A 750 28.34 20.64 -14.77
C LEU A 750 29.15 20.70 -16.08
N SER A 751 30.41 21.12 -16.04
CA SER A 751 31.29 21.18 -17.22
C SER A 751 32.80 21.33 -16.90
N SER A 752 33.67 20.98 -17.85
CA SER A 752 35.09 21.38 -17.86
C SER A 752 35.95 20.94 -16.64
N CYS A 753 35.62 19.84 -15.97
CA CYS A 753 36.40 19.31 -14.85
C CYS A 753 37.68 18.58 -15.33
N GLU A 754 38.60 18.25 -14.41
CA GLU A 754 39.90 17.65 -14.80
C GLU A 754 39.77 16.15 -15.15
N ASP A 755 38.97 15.36 -14.41
CA ASP A 755 38.65 13.97 -14.76
C ASP A 755 37.15 13.75 -15.03
N GLY A 756 36.31 13.53 -14.01
CA GLY A 756 34.86 13.28 -14.15
C GLY A 756 33.95 14.49 -13.88
N LEU A 757 32.65 14.41 -14.21
CA LEU A 757 31.64 15.31 -13.62
C LEU A 757 30.99 14.68 -12.38
N ILE A 758 30.48 13.43 -12.50
CA ILE A 758 29.92 12.70 -11.36
C ILE A 758 30.44 11.26 -11.35
N ASP A 759 31.27 10.93 -10.36
CA ASP A 759 31.81 9.59 -10.18
C ASP A 759 31.22 8.95 -8.92
N ALA A 760 30.67 7.74 -9.03
CA ALA A 760 30.10 6.99 -7.91
C ALA A 760 30.68 5.58 -7.84
N ILE A 761 31.38 5.27 -6.75
CA ILE A 761 32.32 4.16 -6.65
C ILE A 761 32.36 3.55 -5.23
N HIS A 762 32.99 2.38 -5.09
CA HIS A 762 33.20 1.65 -3.82
C HIS A 762 31.93 1.31 -3.01
N GLY A 763 30.97 0.64 -3.63
CA GLY A 763 29.73 0.19 -2.98
C GLY A 763 28.67 1.28 -2.82
N SER A 764 28.89 2.45 -3.43
CA SER A 764 27.91 3.54 -3.45
C SER A 764 26.57 3.10 -4.05
N THR A 765 25.44 3.46 -3.43
CA THR A 765 24.10 2.97 -3.85
C THR A 765 22.97 3.84 -3.33
N ALA A 766 21.72 3.59 -3.76
CA ALA A 766 20.57 4.45 -3.47
C ALA A 766 20.83 5.91 -3.89
N ILE A 767 21.13 6.10 -5.18
CA ILE A 767 21.50 7.40 -5.77
C ILE A 767 20.50 7.81 -6.86
N THR A 768 20.17 9.10 -6.91
CA THR A 768 19.51 9.73 -8.06
C THR A 768 20.33 10.91 -8.57
N ILE A 769 20.50 10.98 -9.88
CA ILE A 769 21.14 12.07 -10.60
C ILE A 769 20.07 12.60 -11.56
N SER A 770 19.52 13.78 -11.29
CA SER A 770 18.36 14.30 -12.02
C SER A 770 18.40 15.78 -12.37
N ASN A 771 17.65 16.16 -13.40
CA ASN A 771 17.49 17.56 -13.80
C ASN A 771 18.82 18.31 -14.06
N ASN A 772 19.96 17.63 -14.23
CA ASN A 772 21.26 18.29 -14.40
C ASN A 772 21.48 18.68 -15.87
N TYR A 773 22.23 19.76 -16.10
CA TYR A 773 22.71 20.14 -17.42
C TYR A 773 24.22 19.90 -17.48
N MET A 774 24.65 19.05 -18.42
CA MET A 774 26.05 18.65 -18.56
C MET A 774 26.53 19.07 -19.95
N THR A 775 27.70 19.70 -20.05
CA THR A 775 28.30 20.14 -21.32
C THR A 775 29.84 20.13 -21.25
N HIS A 776 30.50 20.26 -22.41
CA HIS A 776 31.93 20.58 -22.53
C HIS A 776 32.85 19.70 -21.65
N HIS A 777 32.76 18.38 -21.80
CA HIS A 777 33.47 17.42 -20.95
C HIS A 777 33.62 16.03 -21.58
N ASP A 778 34.75 15.36 -21.33
CA ASP A 778 35.03 14.01 -21.84
C ASP A 778 34.26 12.92 -21.07
N LYS A 779 34.60 12.75 -19.80
CA LYS A 779 34.23 11.59 -18.95
C LYS A 779 33.04 11.93 -18.06
N VAL A 780 31.84 12.05 -18.63
CA VAL A 780 30.69 12.66 -17.92
C VAL A 780 30.38 11.99 -16.57
N MET A 781 30.17 10.67 -16.54
CA MET A 781 29.72 9.98 -15.33
C MET A 781 30.19 8.52 -15.28
N LEU A 782 31.03 8.15 -14.31
CA LEU A 782 31.43 6.76 -14.05
C LEU A 782 30.68 6.20 -12.84
N LEU A 783 29.98 5.08 -13.03
CA LEU A 783 29.22 4.40 -11.99
C LEU A 783 29.76 2.98 -11.81
N GLY A 784 30.59 2.79 -10.78
CA GLY A 784 31.28 1.53 -10.44
C GLY A 784 32.79 1.60 -10.64
N HIS A 785 33.54 1.24 -9.61
CA HIS A 785 34.96 1.53 -9.43
C HIS A 785 35.87 0.82 -10.45
N SER A 786 35.80 -0.51 -10.49
CA SER A 786 36.62 -1.33 -11.39
C SER A 786 35.96 -2.68 -11.63
N ASP A 787 36.36 -3.33 -12.72
CA ASP A 787 35.82 -4.57 -13.24
C ASP A 787 36.02 -5.79 -12.30
N SER A 788 36.87 -5.65 -11.30
CA SER A 788 37.10 -6.61 -10.21
C SER A 788 36.40 -6.25 -8.90
N TYR A 789 35.82 -5.05 -8.75
CA TYR A 789 35.27 -4.54 -7.50
C TYR A 789 33.80 -4.97 -7.28
N THR A 790 33.61 -6.29 -7.12
CA THR A 790 32.28 -6.91 -7.12
C THR A 790 31.27 -6.45 -6.05
N GLN A 791 31.66 -5.59 -5.10
CA GLN A 791 30.72 -4.93 -4.18
C GLN A 791 29.77 -3.95 -4.91
N ASP A 792 30.20 -3.37 -6.04
CA ASP A 792 29.36 -2.50 -6.88
C ASP A 792 28.20 -3.25 -7.56
N LYS A 793 28.10 -4.58 -7.42
CA LYS A 793 26.87 -5.33 -7.80
C LYS A 793 25.64 -4.89 -7.00
N ASN A 794 25.84 -4.25 -5.84
CA ASN A 794 24.77 -3.68 -5.03
C ASN A 794 24.47 -2.20 -5.37
N MET A 795 25.19 -1.62 -6.34
CA MET A 795 24.99 -0.24 -6.78
C MET A 795 23.65 -0.11 -7.51
N GLN A 796 22.87 0.89 -7.13
CA GLN A 796 21.58 1.21 -7.72
C GLN A 796 21.49 2.72 -7.95
N VAL A 797 21.41 3.14 -9.22
CA VAL A 797 21.42 4.57 -9.61
C VAL A 797 20.31 4.87 -10.61
N THR A 798 19.58 5.96 -10.38
CA THR A 798 18.61 6.51 -11.33
C THR A 798 19.20 7.76 -11.98
N ILE A 799 19.24 7.78 -13.30
CA ILE A 799 19.68 8.90 -14.13
C ILE A 799 18.41 9.37 -14.85
N ALA A 800 17.82 10.50 -14.44
CA ALA A 800 16.50 10.92 -14.91
C ALA A 800 16.37 12.42 -15.23
N PHE A 801 15.74 12.77 -16.36
CA PHE A 801 15.47 14.17 -16.77
C PHE A 801 16.73 15.07 -16.86
N ASN A 802 17.92 14.48 -16.99
CA ASN A 802 19.14 15.23 -17.27
C ASN A 802 19.15 15.64 -18.76
N HIS A 803 19.79 16.76 -19.07
CA HIS A 803 20.09 17.16 -20.43
C HIS A 803 21.60 17.03 -20.68
N PHE A 804 21.97 16.09 -21.54
CA PHE A 804 23.33 15.88 -22.02
C PHE A 804 23.52 16.73 -23.28
N GLY A 805 24.14 17.89 -23.08
CA GLY A 805 24.26 18.98 -24.05
C GLY A 805 25.52 18.90 -24.93
N GLU A 806 25.92 20.05 -25.46
CA GLU A 806 27.04 20.17 -26.41
C GLU A 806 28.42 19.87 -25.78
N GLY A 807 29.38 19.49 -26.62
CA GLY A 807 30.78 19.25 -26.22
C GLY A 807 30.99 18.05 -25.27
N LEU A 808 30.04 17.10 -25.22
CA LEU A 808 30.17 15.87 -24.45
C LEU A 808 30.74 14.73 -25.31
N ILE A 809 31.70 13.97 -24.79
CA ILE A 809 32.33 12.86 -25.53
C ILE A 809 31.69 11.51 -25.20
N GLN A 810 31.64 11.14 -23.92
CA GLN A 810 31.30 9.78 -23.49
C GLN A 810 30.81 9.67 -22.03
N ARG A 811 30.49 8.44 -21.61
CA ARG A 811 30.12 8.06 -20.24
C ARG A 811 28.85 8.74 -19.70
N MET A 812 27.72 8.59 -20.38
CA MET A 812 26.45 9.22 -20.00
C MET A 812 25.32 8.21 -19.69
N PRO A 813 25.48 7.24 -18.77
CA PRO A 813 26.65 6.94 -17.92
C PRO A 813 27.64 5.92 -18.55
N ARG A 814 28.79 5.71 -17.91
CA ARG A 814 29.58 4.46 -18.03
C ARG A 814 29.42 3.64 -16.76
N CYS A 815 28.83 2.45 -16.88
CA CYS A 815 28.42 1.61 -15.74
C CYS A 815 29.31 0.38 -15.53
N ARG A 816 29.34 -0.14 -14.31
CA ARG A 816 29.87 -1.48 -13.99
C ARG A 816 28.99 -2.19 -12.97
N HIS A 817 28.87 -3.52 -13.10
CA HIS A 817 28.29 -4.47 -12.14
C HIS A 817 26.82 -4.28 -11.68
N GLY A 818 26.41 -3.09 -11.24
CA GLY A 818 25.14 -2.81 -10.59
C GLY A 818 23.93 -2.65 -11.52
N TYR A 819 22.86 -2.08 -10.99
CA TYR A 819 21.61 -1.80 -11.68
C TYR A 819 21.44 -0.30 -11.97
N PHE A 820 21.23 0.03 -13.23
CA PHE A 820 21.19 1.41 -13.70
C PHE A 820 19.90 1.68 -14.48
N HIS A 821 19.13 2.66 -14.00
CA HIS A 821 17.90 3.08 -14.63
C HIS A 821 18.09 4.45 -15.27
N VAL A 822 18.11 4.47 -16.60
CA VAL A 822 18.32 5.66 -17.42
C VAL A 822 16.98 6.02 -18.06
N VAL A 823 16.34 7.09 -17.59
CA VAL A 823 14.91 7.34 -17.91
C VAL A 823 14.61 8.80 -18.23
N ASN A 824 13.95 9.05 -19.37
CA ASN A 824 13.51 10.38 -19.81
C ASN A 824 14.61 11.47 -19.84
N ASN A 825 15.87 11.11 -20.07
CA ASN A 825 16.96 12.08 -20.30
C ASN A 825 17.00 12.51 -21.78
N ASP A 826 17.45 13.73 -22.03
CA ASP A 826 17.66 14.25 -23.39
C ASP A 826 19.14 14.21 -23.77
N TYR A 827 19.48 13.45 -24.80
CA TYR A 827 20.82 13.34 -25.34
C TYR A 827 20.88 14.05 -26.69
N THR A 828 21.51 15.23 -26.71
CA THR A 828 21.62 16.04 -27.93
C THR A 828 22.95 15.87 -28.67
N HIS A 829 24.02 15.51 -27.95
CA HIS A 829 25.37 15.33 -28.52
C HIS A 829 26.13 14.21 -27.80
N TRP A 830 27.01 13.50 -28.53
CA TRP A 830 28.07 12.65 -27.98
C TRP A 830 29.19 12.41 -29.00
N GLU A 831 30.45 12.68 -28.66
CA GLU A 831 31.56 12.53 -29.63
C GLU A 831 32.12 11.11 -29.76
N MET A 832 31.73 10.17 -28.88
CA MET A 832 32.07 8.75 -29.01
C MET A 832 30.87 7.82 -28.82
N TYR A 833 30.20 7.87 -27.66
CA TYR A 833 29.00 7.08 -27.35
C TYR A 833 28.19 7.76 -26.23
N ALA A 834 26.92 7.40 -26.06
CA ALA A 834 26.12 7.92 -24.98
C ALA A 834 26.21 7.03 -23.72
N ILE A 835 25.66 5.83 -23.79
CA ILE A 835 25.57 4.88 -22.67
C ILE A 835 26.60 3.76 -22.86
N GLY A 836 27.34 3.41 -21.82
CA GLY A 836 28.32 2.32 -21.92
C GLY A 836 28.59 1.64 -20.59
N GLY A 837 29.53 0.70 -20.61
CA GLY A 837 29.91 -0.01 -19.39
C GLY A 837 30.75 -1.26 -19.62
N SER A 838 31.27 -1.81 -18.54
CA SER A 838 32.13 -2.99 -18.50
C SER A 838 31.81 -3.88 -17.30
N ALA A 839 32.20 -5.16 -17.34
CA ALA A 839 31.91 -6.16 -16.30
C ALA A 839 30.42 -6.31 -15.91
N ALA A 840 29.56 -6.55 -16.91
CA ALA A 840 28.17 -6.99 -16.75
C ALA A 840 27.23 -6.09 -15.89
N PRO A 841 27.15 -4.76 -16.14
CA PRO A 841 26.10 -3.93 -15.55
C PRO A 841 24.74 -4.27 -16.15
N THR A 842 23.66 -4.13 -15.38
CA THR A 842 22.29 -4.16 -15.90
C THR A 842 21.84 -2.73 -16.22
N ILE A 843 21.52 -2.46 -17.48
CA ILE A 843 21.13 -1.13 -17.96
C ILE A 843 19.70 -1.17 -18.50
N ASN A 844 18.83 -0.42 -17.86
CA ASN A 844 17.44 -0.22 -18.25
C ASN A 844 17.29 1.20 -18.82
N SER A 845 17.25 1.34 -20.15
CA SER A 845 16.96 2.59 -20.85
C SER A 845 15.45 2.66 -21.16
N GLN A 846 14.75 3.69 -20.66
CA GLN A 846 13.31 3.85 -20.89
C GLN A 846 12.92 5.30 -21.22
N GLY A 847 12.21 5.51 -22.34
CA GLY A 847 11.60 6.79 -22.71
C GLY A 847 12.55 7.98 -22.83
N ASN A 848 13.86 7.79 -23.01
CA ASN A 848 14.85 8.84 -23.28
C ASN A 848 14.70 9.37 -24.72
N ARG A 849 15.45 10.43 -25.06
CA ARG A 849 15.57 10.95 -26.43
C ARG A 849 17.03 10.96 -26.84
N PHE A 850 17.36 10.32 -27.96
CA PHE A 850 18.71 10.16 -28.48
C PHE A 850 18.84 10.80 -29.86
N LEU A 851 19.39 12.01 -29.93
CA LEU A 851 19.74 12.68 -31.18
C LEU A 851 21.20 12.39 -31.55
N ALA A 852 21.42 11.43 -32.44
CA ALA A 852 22.79 11.07 -32.83
C ALA A 852 23.51 12.23 -33.56
N PRO A 853 24.84 12.39 -33.35
CA PRO A 853 25.67 13.29 -34.15
C PRO A 853 25.63 12.94 -35.65
N ASN A 854 26.05 13.88 -36.50
CA ASN A 854 26.07 13.66 -37.95
C ASN A 854 27.11 12.62 -38.43
N LEU A 855 28.14 12.34 -37.63
CA LEU A 855 29.15 11.32 -37.94
C LEU A 855 28.55 9.91 -37.98
N ARG A 856 28.89 9.14 -39.02
CA ARG A 856 28.37 7.76 -39.22
C ARG A 856 28.88 6.75 -38.19
N SER A 857 30.03 7.01 -37.59
CA SER A 857 30.61 6.21 -36.49
C SER A 857 29.82 6.32 -35.18
N ASN A 858 29.17 7.47 -34.94
CA ASN A 858 28.60 7.83 -33.65
C ASN A 858 27.10 7.55 -33.56
N LYS A 859 26.58 6.67 -34.43
CA LYS A 859 25.15 6.33 -34.50
C LYS A 859 24.71 5.33 -33.43
N GLU A 860 25.64 4.55 -32.90
CA GLU A 860 25.35 3.66 -31.78
C GLU A 860 25.32 4.46 -30.47
N VAL A 861 24.22 4.32 -29.73
CA VAL A 861 24.02 4.88 -28.37
C VAL A 861 24.87 4.11 -27.36
N THR A 862 25.03 2.80 -27.58
CA THR A 862 25.62 1.80 -26.68
C THR A 862 27.11 1.55 -26.92
N LYS A 863 27.88 1.44 -25.84
CA LYS A 863 29.28 1.00 -25.87
C LYS A 863 29.58 -0.04 -24.79
N HIS A 864 29.60 -1.30 -25.20
CA HIS A 864 30.15 -2.39 -24.41
C HIS A 864 31.69 -2.28 -24.42
N GLU A 865 32.29 -1.98 -23.27
CA GLU A 865 33.74 -1.86 -23.09
C GLU A 865 34.33 -3.14 -22.50
N ASP A 866 35.62 -3.35 -22.77
CA ASP A 866 36.48 -4.38 -22.14
C ASP A 866 36.04 -5.85 -22.35
N ALA A 867 34.98 -6.11 -23.12
CA ALA A 867 34.37 -7.43 -23.33
C ALA A 867 34.09 -7.76 -24.81
N GLY A 868 34.20 -9.04 -25.16
CA GLY A 868 33.90 -9.54 -26.52
C GLY A 868 32.40 -9.76 -26.77
N GLU A 869 31.98 -9.85 -28.03
CA GLU A 869 30.55 -10.06 -28.37
C GLU A 869 29.97 -11.38 -27.84
N GLY A 870 30.77 -12.44 -27.74
CA GLY A 870 30.35 -13.67 -27.08
C GLY A 870 30.10 -13.53 -25.57
N GLU A 871 30.60 -12.46 -24.95
CA GLU A 871 30.42 -12.14 -23.53
C GLU A 871 29.27 -11.14 -23.34
N TRP A 872 29.39 -9.92 -23.90
CA TRP A 872 28.44 -8.84 -23.60
C TRP A 872 27.02 -9.11 -24.07
N ARG A 873 26.80 -10.01 -25.03
CA ARG A 873 25.45 -10.48 -25.43
C ARG A 873 24.65 -11.09 -24.27
N HIS A 874 25.30 -11.49 -23.17
CA HIS A 874 24.67 -12.01 -21.96
C HIS A 874 24.42 -10.93 -20.88
N TRP A 875 24.88 -9.69 -21.08
CA TRP A 875 24.61 -8.58 -20.16
C TRP A 875 23.20 -8.06 -20.40
N ASN A 876 22.48 -7.63 -19.37
CA ASN A 876 21.07 -7.23 -19.51
C ASN A 876 20.96 -5.74 -19.85
N TRP A 877 21.04 -5.38 -21.13
CA TRP A 877 20.89 -4.00 -21.62
C TRP A 877 19.66 -3.90 -22.52
N ARG A 878 18.68 -3.08 -22.13
CA ARG A 878 17.40 -2.92 -22.86
C ARG A 878 17.03 -1.48 -23.15
N SER A 879 16.23 -1.25 -24.19
CA SER A 879 15.72 0.04 -24.63
C SER A 879 14.20 -0.02 -24.84
N GLU A 880 13.44 0.76 -24.07
CA GLU A 880 11.97 0.69 -24.06
C GLU A 880 11.34 2.07 -24.27
N GLY A 881 10.73 2.29 -25.44
CA GLY A 881 10.06 3.56 -25.77
C GLY A 881 10.99 4.75 -25.97
N ASP A 882 12.31 4.54 -26.02
CA ASP A 882 13.30 5.57 -26.32
C ASP A 882 13.11 6.14 -27.75
N LEU A 883 13.26 7.46 -27.91
CA LEU A 883 13.13 8.16 -29.19
C LEU A 883 14.49 8.29 -29.88
N MET A 884 14.75 7.44 -30.87
CA MET A 884 15.95 7.46 -31.70
C MET A 884 15.83 8.46 -32.86
N LEU A 885 16.75 9.42 -32.96
CA LEU A 885 16.76 10.48 -33.97
C LEU A 885 18.11 10.54 -34.71
N ASN A 886 18.10 11.09 -35.93
CA ASN A 886 19.26 11.14 -36.84
C ASN A 886 19.94 9.77 -37.07
N GLY A 887 19.16 8.68 -37.05
CA GLY A 887 19.69 7.32 -37.20
C GLY A 887 20.45 6.80 -35.97
N ALA A 888 20.20 7.33 -34.77
CA ALA A 888 20.59 6.68 -33.52
C ALA A 888 20.05 5.24 -33.45
N TYR A 889 20.78 4.34 -32.77
CA TYR A 889 20.25 3.03 -32.37
C TYR A 889 20.91 2.54 -31.07
N PHE A 890 20.18 1.73 -30.31
CA PHE A 890 20.66 1.04 -29.11
C PHE A 890 20.88 -0.43 -29.45
N ARG A 891 21.99 -1.03 -28.99
CA ARG A 891 22.26 -2.46 -29.18
C ARG A 891 21.89 -3.22 -27.91
N GLU A 892 20.70 -3.80 -27.90
CA GLU A 892 20.18 -4.58 -26.77
C GLU A 892 20.88 -5.94 -26.61
N SER A 893 20.87 -6.46 -25.39
CA SER A 893 21.51 -7.72 -24.99
C SER A 893 20.84 -8.34 -23.75
N GLY A 894 21.12 -9.62 -23.50
CA GLY A 894 20.54 -10.38 -22.39
C GLY A 894 19.29 -11.18 -22.78
N ALA A 895 18.61 -11.73 -21.78
CA ALA A 895 17.44 -12.61 -21.99
C ALA A 895 16.13 -11.81 -22.09
N SER A 896 15.35 -12.04 -23.15
CA SER A 896 14.05 -11.41 -23.38
C SER A 896 12.93 -12.03 -22.53
N SER A 897 13.02 -11.93 -21.19
CA SER A 897 12.00 -12.45 -20.28
C SER A 897 11.12 -11.33 -19.70
N HIS A 898 9.80 -11.49 -19.83
CA HIS A 898 8.80 -10.57 -19.25
C HIS A 898 8.86 -10.47 -17.71
N SER A 899 9.62 -11.35 -17.04
CA SER A 899 9.91 -11.26 -15.60
C SER A 899 10.72 -10.04 -15.18
N PHE A 900 11.48 -9.41 -16.09
CA PHE A 900 12.23 -8.17 -15.79
C PHE A 900 11.36 -6.88 -15.77
N ALA A 901 10.04 -6.99 -15.90
CA ALA A 901 9.13 -5.86 -16.09
C ALA A 901 8.84 -5.00 -14.84
N ARG A 902 9.54 -5.18 -13.71
CA ARG A 902 9.26 -4.43 -12.45
C ARG A 902 10.45 -3.75 -11.75
N ALA A 903 11.70 -3.96 -12.16
CA ALA A 903 12.86 -3.27 -11.56
C ALA A 903 12.99 -1.77 -11.90
N SER A 904 12.00 -1.19 -12.59
CA SER A 904 12.01 0.22 -13.00
C SER A 904 11.69 1.14 -11.81
N SER A 905 12.67 1.95 -11.39
CA SER A 905 12.52 2.88 -10.27
C SER A 905 11.66 4.11 -10.58
N LEU A 906 11.08 4.23 -11.78
CA LEU A 906 10.24 5.35 -12.25
C LEU A 906 9.48 4.96 -13.53
N ASN A 907 8.16 5.03 -13.58
CA ASN A 907 7.47 4.84 -14.87
C ASN A 907 7.88 5.94 -15.87
N ALA A 908 8.49 5.53 -16.98
CA ALA A 908 8.89 6.45 -18.04
C ALA A 908 7.68 7.20 -18.62
N ARG A 909 7.82 8.52 -18.78
CA ARG A 909 6.94 9.35 -19.61
C ARG A 909 7.21 9.09 -21.10
N PRO A 910 6.30 9.45 -22.02
CA PRO A 910 6.58 9.40 -23.45
C PRO A 910 7.83 10.20 -23.84
N SER A 911 8.72 9.59 -24.62
CA SER A 911 9.98 10.18 -25.09
C SER A 911 9.81 11.43 -25.96
N SER A 912 8.62 11.62 -26.55
CA SER A 912 8.22 12.87 -27.23
C SER A 912 8.14 14.09 -26.31
N LEU A 913 7.95 13.91 -24.99
CA LEU A 913 7.87 14.99 -24.00
C LEU A 913 9.24 15.35 -23.39
N VAL A 914 10.28 14.56 -23.65
CA VAL A 914 11.59 14.71 -22.99
C VAL A 914 12.18 16.10 -23.17
N ALA A 915 12.25 16.59 -24.41
CA ALA A 915 12.81 17.92 -24.69
C ALA A 915 12.11 19.04 -23.89
N SER A 916 10.79 18.97 -23.68
CA SER A 916 10.06 19.90 -22.81
C SER A 916 10.34 19.69 -21.32
N MET A 917 10.34 18.44 -20.83
CA MET A 917 10.59 18.12 -19.42
C MET A 917 12.04 18.46 -18.98
N THR A 918 12.99 18.49 -19.91
CA THR A 918 14.40 18.84 -19.68
C THR A 918 14.78 20.25 -20.16
N THR A 919 13.81 21.08 -20.59
CA THR A 919 14.08 22.46 -21.06
C THR A 919 14.71 23.35 -19.98
N SER A 920 14.50 22.99 -18.71
CA SER A 920 15.04 23.71 -17.53
C SER A 920 15.98 22.85 -16.67
N SER A 921 16.64 21.85 -17.25
CA SER A 921 17.71 21.14 -16.56
C SER A 921 18.91 22.08 -16.34
N GLY A 922 19.69 21.85 -15.28
CA GLY A 922 20.74 22.73 -14.79
C GLY A 922 20.31 23.62 -13.62
N ALA A 923 21.23 24.47 -13.18
CA ALA A 923 21.03 25.39 -12.06
C ALA A 923 19.96 26.44 -12.37
N LEU A 924 18.91 26.47 -11.54
CA LEU A 924 17.74 27.31 -11.75
C LEU A 924 17.93 28.74 -11.23
N ASN A 925 17.54 29.72 -12.04
CA ASN A 925 17.53 31.15 -11.70
C ASN A 925 16.37 31.56 -10.77
N CYS A 926 16.13 30.80 -9.68
CA CYS A 926 15.07 31.08 -8.72
C CYS A 926 15.23 32.47 -8.10
N ARG A 927 14.19 33.32 -8.15
CA ARG A 927 14.19 34.64 -7.50
C ARG A 927 13.26 34.67 -6.29
N LYS A 928 13.68 35.41 -5.25
CA LYS A 928 12.92 35.60 -4.02
C LYS A 928 11.58 36.27 -4.33
N GLY A 929 10.49 35.69 -3.82
CA GLY A 929 9.13 36.19 -4.06
C GLY A 929 8.54 35.93 -5.45
N SER A 930 9.17 35.11 -6.30
CA SER A 930 8.59 34.59 -7.54
C SER A 930 8.53 33.06 -7.54
N HIS A 931 7.87 32.47 -8.55
CA HIS A 931 8.18 31.10 -8.94
C HIS A 931 9.69 30.95 -9.21
N CYS A 932 10.17 29.71 -9.12
CA CYS A 932 11.39 29.28 -9.79
C CYS A 932 11.01 28.54 -11.09
#